data_AF-A0A2D6STT3-F1
#
_entry.id   AF-A0A2D6STT3-F1
#
_cell.length_a   1.000
_cell.length_b   1.000
_cell.length_c   1.000
_cell.angle_alpha   90.00
_cell.angle_beta   90.00
_cell.angle_gamma   90.00
#
_symmetry.space_group_name_H-M   'P 1'
#
loop_
_entity.id
_entity.type
_entity.pdbx_description
1 polymer ?
#
loop_
_entity_poly.entity_id
_entity_poly.type
_entity_poly.pdbx_seq_one_letter_code
_entity_poly.pdbx_strand_id
1 'polypeptide(L)'
;MLVHRLSFVILSIIAAATSICQSAGAQPVPADQEAEIRARLAQLNRAVDTLQQTKTDESPLADVRVFAKAVDWALRHHEFYKRGSKPTVYGKYALDALAIGLERAEQLAARSTPWRTAPGRTIVGYVSRIDGSVQPYAVSVPEGVDPKSGTRWPLHVKLHGRGGTRNEIRFVNEHHGKPLPAGQDWIQIDVFGRTDNAYRFAGETDVFEAIDDVKRRFRIDEQRVTLWGFSMGGAGAWHLGLHHPSKWSSVGPGAGFVDFYDYQKQTEKRTSHQHRTLHIYDALDYAVNAFNVPICTYGGELDAQLVASTAMVDAAKKHDVPIKLLIGPGMGHKFHPEVYKDFMAFHVAKSKQGRKRYPGLREISFITYTPKYNACEWLTVEELTTMYEPATVRGKVDPKTGVLRLKTQNVAAVQIARDIADFVELDGRELPLNSAAEGLLPEVYYVRSDDRWELLDYEDSRDFTENPRLHKRKNLQGPIDDAFMEPFVCVKGTGTPFSPAHQAWADWTLARFSREFDKWLRGRIPVIDDKRLTKDDVQNRNLILFGDPGSNSVLADVIDRLPIEWTPTGITLNGATYDPSTHGVALIYPNPLNPRKYVVVNSGHTFHEKDFKASNSWLFPRLGDIAVQEFEKQKDGSYTETTVWAELFDSSWKLPK
;
A
#
# COMPACT_ATOMS: atom_id res chain seq x y z
N MET A 1 36.96 -17.98 62.22
CA MET A 1 35.79 -18.32 61.36
C MET A 1 35.49 -17.11 60.50
N LEU A 2 35.96 -17.15 59.26
CA LEU A 2 35.92 -16.08 58.28
C LEU A 2 34.73 -16.35 57.35
N VAL A 3 33.84 -15.37 57.16
CA VAL A 3 32.76 -15.45 56.15
C VAL A 3 33.07 -14.40 55.08
N HIS A 4 33.46 -14.85 53.89
CA HIS A 4 33.61 -14.02 52.70
C HIS A 4 32.44 -14.33 51.75
N ARG A 5 31.69 -13.28 51.39
CA ARG A 5 30.67 -13.31 50.32
C ARG A 5 31.38 -13.28 48.97
N LEU A 6 31.25 -14.34 48.18
CA LEU A 6 31.56 -14.30 46.75
C LEU A 6 30.35 -13.76 45.99
N SER A 7 30.52 -12.60 45.36
CA SER A 7 29.64 -12.08 44.32
C SER A 7 29.93 -12.82 43.01
N PHE A 8 29.01 -13.69 42.58
CA PHE A 8 29.04 -14.26 41.23
C PHE A 8 28.34 -13.30 40.26
N VAL A 9 29.13 -12.70 39.37
CA VAL A 9 28.65 -11.99 38.18
C VAL A 9 28.14 -13.05 37.20
N ILE A 10 26.82 -13.15 37.04
CA ILE A 10 26.20 -13.93 35.96
C ILE A 10 26.28 -13.09 34.69
N LEU A 11 27.30 -13.38 33.88
CA LEU A 11 27.42 -12.88 32.51
C LEU A 11 26.27 -13.49 31.67
N SER A 12 25.19 -12.73 31.50
CA SER A 12 24.06 -13.14 30.68
C SER A 12 24.46 -13.02 29.21
N ILE A 13 24.89 -14.13 28.61
CA ILE A 13 25.04 -14.25 27.16
C ILE A 13 23.63 -14.24 26.56
N ILE A 14 23.22 -13.10 26.04
CA ILE A 14 22.04 -12.97 25.17
C ILE A 14 22.41 -13.65 23.85
N ALA A 15 22.17 -14.96 23.78
CA ALA A 15 22.09 -15.64 22.51
C ALA A 15 20.74 -15.26 21.87
N ALA A 16 20.76 -14.20 21.06
CA ALA A 16 19.72 -14.03 20.05
C ALA A 16 19.67 -15.33 19.25
N ALA A 17 18.56 -16.07 19.33
CA ALA A 17 18.29 -17.17 18.43
C ALA A 17 18.00 -16.61 17.02
N THR A 18 19.01 -16.00 16.40
CA THR A 18 19.12 -16.05 14.96
C THR A 18 19.25 -17.52 14.63
N SER A 19 18.17 -18.14 14.19
CA SER A 19 18.32 -19.31 13.33
C SER A 19 19.34 -18.90 12.28
N ILE A 20 20.50 -19.56 12.29
CA ILE A 20 21.51 -19.43 11.23
C ILE A 20 20.86 -20.05 9.99
N CYS A 21 19.97 -19.28 9.39
CA CYS A 21 19.60 -19.44 8.02
C CYS A 21 20.90 -19.11 7.30
N GLN A 22 21.63 -20.12 6.79
CA GLN A 22 22.68 -19.90 5.82
C GLN A 22 22.14 -18.85 4.84
N SER A 23 22.71 -17.65 4.87
CA SER A 23 22.18 -16.54 4.08
C SER A 23 22.28 -16.96 2.63
N ALA A 24 21.12 -17.12 2.00
CA ALA A 24 21.08 -17.44 0.60
C ALA A 24 21.56 -16.19 -0.15
N GLY A 25 22.78 -16.25 -0.67
CA GLY A 25 23.36 -15.14 -1.41
C GLY A 25 22.68 -15.02 -2.77
N ALA A 26 22.27 -13.79 -3.12
CA ALA A 26 21.92 -13.45 -4.49
C ALA A 26 23.19 -13.59 -5.36
N GLN A 27 23.04 -14.14 -6.56
CA GLN A 27 24.15 -14.44 -7.46
C GLN A 27 23.75 -14.10 -8.90
N PRO A 28 24.72 -13.87 -9.79
CA PRO A 28 24.46 -13.88 -11.22
C PRO A 28 23.78 -15.19 -11.67
N VAL A 29 23.17 -15.14 -12.85
CA VAL A 29 22.60 -16.32 -13.52
C VAL A 29 23.65 -17.44 -13.66
N PRO A 30 23.27 -18.72 -13.54
CA PRO A 30 24.20 -19.83 -13.76
C PRO A 30 24.82 -19.78 -15.15
N ALA A 31 26.16 -19.81 -15.24
CA ALA A 31 26.88 -19.67 -16.49
C ALA A 31 26.51 -20.74 -17.54
N ASP A 32 26.18 -21.95 -17.08
CA ASP A 32 25.74 -23.08 -17.91
C ASP A 32 24.32 -22.90 -18.48
N GLN A 33 23.50 -22.01 -17.90
CA GLN A 33 22.12 -21.76 -18.30
C GLN A 33 21.88 -20.36 -18.88
N GLU A 34 22.83 -19.45 -18.72
CA GLU A 34 22.69 -18.04 -19.10
C GLU A 34 22.33 -17.85 -20.57
N ALA A 35 23.04 -18.52 -21.47
CA ALA A 35 22.80 -18.41 -22.90
C ALA A 35 21.38 -18.85 -23.28
N GLU A 36 20.90 -19.96 -22.71
CA GLU A 36 19.55 -20.48 -22.96
C GLU A 36 18.47 -19.54 -22.40
N ILE A 37 18.63 -19.10 -21.14
CA ILE A 37 17.68 -18.18 -20.48
C ILE A 37 17.55 -16.89 -21.29
N ARG A 38 18.68 -16.30 -21.72
CA ARG A 38 18.67 -15.06 -22.52
C ARG A 38 18.04 -15.28 -23.90
N ALA A 39 18.34 -16.40 -24.56
CA ALA A 39 17.77 -16.71 -25.87
C ALA A 39 16.24 -16.88 -25.81
N ARG A 40 15.74 -17.64 -24.83
CA ARG A 40 14.30 -17.86 -24.61
C ARG A 40 13.59 -16.58 -24.17
N LEU A 41 14.21 -15.75 -23.31
CA LEU A 41 13.67 -14.44 -22.96
C LEU A 41 13.55 -13.53 -24.19
N ALA A 42 14.58 -13.49 -25.04
CA ALA A 42 14.53 -12.72 -26.28
C ALA A 42 13.43 -13.23 -27.23
N GLN A 43 13.21 -14.55 -27.30
CA GLN A 43 12.10 -15.14 -28.05
C GLN A 43 10.74 -14.69 -27.51
N LEU A 44 10.55 -14.75 -26.19
CA LEU A 44 9.30 -14.34 -25.55
C LEU A 44 9.03 -12.84 -25.75
N ASN A 45 10.06 -11.99 -25.62
CA ASN A 45 9.93 -10.56 -25.86
C ASN A 45 9.49 -10.26 -27.31
N ARG A 46 10.10 -10.92 -28.32
CA ARG A 46 9.66 -10.77 -29.72
C ARG A 46 8.20 -11.19 -29.92
N ALA A 47 7.76 -12.25 -29.26
CA ALA A 47 6.38 -12.70 -29.33
C ALA A 47 5.42 -11.66 -28.68
N VAL A 48 5.79 -11.12 -27.53
CA VAL A 48 5.05 -10.02 -26.86
C VAL A 48 4.96 -8.80 -27.75
N ASP A 49 6.07 -8.36 -28.36
CA ASP A 49 6.09 -7.18 -29.25
C ASP A 49 5.17 -7.39 -30.46
N THR A 50 5.18 -8.59 -31.03
CA THR A 50 4.28 -8.97 -32.14
C THR A 50 2.81 -8.92 -31.71
N LEU A 51 2.47 -9.50 -30.56
CA LEU A 51 1.12 -9.48 -30.01
C LEU A 51 0.64 -8.05 -29.72
N GLN A 52 1.51 -7.18 -29.23
CA GLN A 52 1.20 -5.78 -28.97
C GLN A 52 0.92 -5.01 -30.27
N GLN A 53 1.71 -5.24 -31.34
CA GLN A 53 1.50 -4.62 -32.65
C GLN A 53 0.17 -5.02 -33.31
N THR A 54 -0.33 -6.22 -33.00
CA THR A 54 -1.65 -6.70 -33.48
C THR A 54 -2.84 -6.16 -32.69
N LYS A 55 -2.61 -5.19 -31.77
CA LYS A 55 -3.63 -4.59 -30.89
C LYS A 55 -4.38 -5.64 -30.05
N THR A 56 -3.65 -6.64 -29.56
CA THR A 56 -4.19 -7.61 -28.60
C THR A 56 -4.66 -6.90 -27.33
N ASP A 57 -5.77 -7.34 -26.75
CA ASP A 57 -6.26 -6.82 -25.47
C ASP A 57 -5.20 -6.87 -24.37
N GLU A 58 -5.12 -5.83 -23.55
CA GLU A 58 -4.06 -5.67 -22.55
C GLU A 58 -4.08 -6.78 -21.48
N SER A 59 -5.27 -7.26 -21.10
CA SER A 59 -5.41 -8.27 -20.03
C SER A 59 -4.80 -9.64 -20.39
N PRO A 60 -5.14 -10.29 -21.53
CA PRO A 60 -4.46 -11.52 -21.93
C PRO A 60 -2.98 -11.29 -22.30
N LEU A 61 -2.60 -10.11 -22.80
CA LEU A 61 -1.20 -9.78 -23.03
C LEU A 61 -0.39 -9.70 -21.73
N ALA A 62 -0.97 -9.14 -20.66
CA ALA A 62 -0.36 -9.09 -19.33
C ALA A 62 -0.09 -10.52 -18.78
N ASP A 63 -0.98 -11.47 -19.04
CA ASP A 63 -0.81 -12.89 -18.67
C ASP A 63 0.40 -13.57 -19.37
N VAL A 64 0.95 -12.97 -20.43
CA VAL A 64 2.17 -13.41 -21.12
C VAL A 64 3.37 -12.58 -20.64
N ARG A 65 3.24 -11.25 -20.64
CA ARG A 65 4.30 -10.28 -20.27
C ARG A 65 4.87 -10.54 -18.87
N VAL A 66 4.05 -11.03 -17.95
CA VAL A 66 4.45 -11.29 -16.56
C VAL A 66 5.61 -12.29 -16.46
N PHE A 67 5.69 -13.28 -17.35
CA PHE A 67 6.77 -14.27 -17.35
C PHE A 67 8.08 -13.70 -17.91
N ALA A 68 8.00 -12.88 -18.95
CA ALA A 68 9.16 -12.16 -19.48
C ALA A 68 9.74 -11.22 -18.41
N LYS A 69 8.87 -10.44 -17.76
CA LYS A 69 9.27 -9.54 -16.68
C LYS A 69 9.91 -10.30 -15.52
N ALA A 70 9.32 -11.44 -15.11
CA ALA A 70 9.85 -12.25 -14.02
C ALA A 70 11.32 -12.63 -14.23
N VAL A 71 11.67 -13.07 -15.45
CA VAL A 71 13.04 -13.43 -15.79
C VAL A 71 13.93 -12.21 -16.00
N ASP A 72 13.44 -11.15 -16.65
CA ASP A 72 14.20 -9.90 -16.84
C ASP A 72 14.67 -9.32 -15.49
N TRP A 73 13.76 -9.24 -14.50
CA TRP A 73 14.08 -8.71 -13.18
C TRP A 73 15.09 -9.60 -12.43
N ALA A 74 14.96 -10.92 -12.53
CA ALA A 74 15.92 -11.84 -11.90
C ALA A 74 17.34 -11.68 -12.49
N LEU A 75 17.45 -11.54 -13.82
CA LEU A 75 18.72 -11.28 -14.52
C LEU A 75 19.30 -9.92 -14.14
N ARG A 76 18.48 -8.87 -14.20
CA ARG A 76 18.85 -7.48 -13.93
C ARG A 76 19.45 -7.30 -12.55
N HIS A 77 18.87 -7.94 -11.55
CA HIS A 77 19.25 -7.75 -10.15
C HIS A 77 20.12 -8.86 -9.57
N HIS A 78 20.57 -9.80 -10.42
CA HIS A 78 21.37 -10.95 -10.00
C HIS A 78 20.72 -11.73 -8.83
N GLU A 79 19.42 -12.03 -8.97
CA GLU A 79 18.60 -12.65 -7.92
C GLU A 79 18.45 -14.17 -8.13
N PHE A 80 19.56 -14.84 -8.48
CA PHE A 80 19.61 -16.30 -8.53
C PHE A 80 20.19 -16.84 -7.22
N TYR A 81 19.31 -17.12 -6.26
CA TYR A 81 19.73 -17.46 -4.91
C TYR A 81 20.23 -18.90 -4.81
N LYS A 82 21.34 -19.13 -4.09
CA LYS A 82 21.84 -20.47 -3.74
C LYS A 82 21.78 -20.72 -2.24
N ARG A 83 21.69 -22.00 -1.83
CA ARG A 83 21.78 -22.40 -0.43
C ARG A 83 23.00 -23.30 -0.23
N GLY A 84 23.99 -22.82 0.51
CA GLY A 84 25.26 -23.52 0.71
C GLY A 84 26.03 -23.71 -0.61
N SER A 85 26.60 -24.89 -0.80
CA SER A 85 27.38 -25.26 -1.99
C SER A 85 26.55 -25.82 -3.14
N LYS A 86 25.22 -25.99 -2.99
CA LYS A 86 24.37 -26.55 -4.04
C LYS A 86 24.21 -25.56 -5.20
N PRO A 87 24.15 -26.04 -6.46
CA PRO A 87 23.75 -25.22 -7.60
C PRO A 87 22.43 -24.52 -7.33
N THR A 88 22.29 -23.29 -7.82
CA THR A 88 21.02 -22.56 -7.68
C THR A 88 19.94 -23.21 -8.53
N VAL A 89 18.77 -23.42 -7.93
CA VAL A 89 17.57 -23.92 -8.62
C VAL A 89 16.85 -22.83 -9.41
N TYR A 90 17.25 -21.56 -9.26
CA TYR A 90 16.56 -20.42 -9.86
C TYR A 90 16.71 -20.35 -11.38
N GLY A 91 17.81 -20.89 -11.93
CA GLY A 91 17.94 -20.98 -13.38
C GLY A 91 16.88 -21.91 -13.99
N LYS A 92 16.57 -23.04 -13.31
CA LYS A 92 15.40 -23.88 -13.65
C LYS A 92 14.09 -23.10 -13.52
N TYR A 93 13.89 -22.33 -12.43
CA TYR A 93 12.67 -21.53 -12.25
C TYR A 93 12.48 -20.51 -13.39
N ALA A 94 13.57 -19.89 -13.86
CA ALA A 94 13.54 -18.99 -15.00
C ALA A 94 13.16 -19.72 -16.30
N LEU A 95 13.76 -20.88 -16.58
CA LEU A 95 13.44 -21.69 -17.75
C LEU A 95 11.97 -22.18 -17.73
N ASP A 96 11.47 -22.61 -16.57
CA ASP A 96 10.08 -23.02 -16.40
C ASP A 96 9.12 -21.84 -16.66
N ALA A 97 9.43 -20.65 -16.12
CA ALA A 97 8.62 -19.45 -16.36
C ALA A 97 8.60 -19.05 -17.84
N LEU A 98 9.75 -19.13 -18.54
CA LEU A 98 9.84 -18.85 -19.97
C LEU A 98 9.07 -19.86 -20.81
N ALA A 99 9.09 -21.14 -20.45
CA ALA A 99 8.31 -22.16 -21.14
C ALA A 99 6.81 -21.84 -21.08
N ILE A 100 6.28 -21.49 -19.89
CA ILE A 100 4.88 -21.09 -19.73
C ILE A 100 4.57 -19.81 -20.54
N GLY A 101 5.45 -18.81 -20.48
CA GLY A 101 5.26 -17.57 -21.23
C GLY A 101 5.21 -17.79 -22.74
N LEU A 102 6.10 -18.62 -23.29
CA LEU A 102 6.14 -18.97 -24.72
C LEU A 102 4.90 -19.75 -25.15
N GLU A 103 4.47 -20.73 -24.37
CA GLU A 103 3.24 -21.49 -24.63
C GLU A 103 2.02 -20.56 -24.69
N ARG A 104 1.90 -19.65 -23.73
CA ARG A 104 0.79 -18.68 -23.72
C ARG A 104 0.87 -17.67 -24.85
N ALA A 105 2.07 -17.25 -25.24
CA ALA A 105 2.25 -16.36 -26.39
C ALA A 105 1.77 -17.02 -27.69
N GLU A 106 2.09 -18.31 -27.88
CA GLU A 106 1.61 -19.11 -29.02
C GLU A 106 0.09 -19.26 -29.00
N GLN A 107 -0.48 -19.66 -27.86
CA GLN A 107 -1.92 -19.79 -27.69
C GLN A 107 -2.66 -18.46 -27.94
N LEU A 108 -2.13 -17.35 -27.41
CA LEU A 108 -2.70 -16.02 -27.61
C LEU A 108 -2.62 -15.56 -29.07
N ALA A 109 -1.51 -15.85 -29.76
CA ALA A 109 -1.38 -15.60 -31.19
C ALA A 109 -2.43 -16.39 -32.01
N ALA A 110 -2.77 -17.61 -31.55
CA ALA A 110 -3.87 -18.41 -32.07
C ALA A 110 -5.26 -17.98 -31.56
N ARG A 111 -5.38 -16.81 -30.91
CA ARG A 111 -6.62 -16.25 -30.34
C ARG A 111 -7.30 -17.16 -29.30
N SER A 112 -6.49 -17.90 -28.54
CA SER A 112 -6.95 -18.81 -27.49
C SER A 112 -6.32 -18.45 -26.14
N THR A 113 -7.10 -18.55 -25.06
CA THR A 113 -6.63 -18.27 -23.69
C THR A 113 -7.09 -19.35 -22.70
N PRO A 114 -6.71 -20.63 -22.90
CA PRO A 114 -7.26 -21.75 -22.13
C PRO A 114 -6.96 -21.64 -20.63
N TRP A 115 -5.84 -21.01 -20.25
CA TRP A 115 -5.46 -20.84 -18.85
C TRP A 115 -6.38 -19.89 -18.06
N ARG A 116 -7.17 -19.03 -18.71
CA ARG A 116 -8.01 -18.04 -18.00
C ARG A 116 -9.28 -18.65 -17.42
N THR A 117 -9.67 -19.84 -17.88
CA THR A 117 -10.87 -20.55 -17.42
C THR A 117 -10.58 -21.93 -16.86
N ALA A 118 -9.34 -22.41 -16.96
CA ALA A 118 -8.97 -23.73 -16.48
C ALA A 118 -9.02 -23.81 -14.94
N PRO A 119 -9.61 -24.88 -14.37
CA PRO A 119 -9.46 -25.21 -12.96
C PRO A 119 -7.99 -25.39 -12.58
N GLY A 120 -7.70 -25.24 -11.29
CA GLY A 120 -6.37 -25.37 -10.73
C GLY A 120 -5.72 -24.02 -10.43
N ARG A 121 -4.41 -24.06 -10.22
CA ARG A 121 -3.63 -22.89 -9.80
C ARG A 121 -2.72 -22.40 -10.91
N THR A 122 -2.86 -21.13 -11.27
CA THR A 122 -2.08 -20.53 -12.35
C THR A 122 -1.63 -19.12 -12.01
N ILE A 123 -0.60 -18.65 -12.70
CA ILE A 123 -0.12 -17.27 -12.61
C ILE A 123 -0.84 -16.45 -13.66
N VAL A 124 -1.28 -15.26 -13.30
CA VAL A 124 -1.87 -14.26 -14.19
C VAL A 124 -1.22 -12.90 -13.93
N GLY A 125 -1.34 -12.00 -14.89
CA GLY A 125 -0.80 -10.66 -14.80
C GLY A 125 -1.87 -9.58 -14.88
N TYR A 126 -1.62 -8.45 -14.25
CA TYR A 126 -2.32 -7.19 -14.49
C TYR A 126 -1.29 -6.07 -14.73
N VAL A 127 -1.70 -5.00 -15.40
CA VAL A 127 -0.87 -3.80 -15.57
C VAL A 127 -1.22 -2.83 -14.45
N SER A 128 -0.23 -2.50 -13.61
CA SER A 128 -0.41 -1.56 -12.53
C SER A 128 -0.54 -0.14 -13.08
N ARG A 129 -1.55 0.59 -12.59
CA ARG A 129 -1.79 2.00 -12.96
C ARG A 129 -0.73 2.95 -12.42
N ILE A 130 0.03 2.56 -11.38
CA ILE A 130 1.05 3.41 -10.75
C ILE A 130 2.16 3.74 -11.75
N ASP A 131 2.66 2.73 -12.45
CA ASP A 131 3.92 2.78 -13.20
C ASP A 131 3.87 2.06 -14.57
N GLY A 132 2.72 1.50 -14.94
CA GLY A 132 2.55 0.74 -16.19
C GLY A 132 3.27 -0.61 -16.22
N SER A 133 3.83 -1.07 -15.09
CA SER A 133 4.49 -2.37 -15.00
C SER A 133 3.47 -3.50 -14.91
N VAL A 134 3.78 -4.65 -15.51
CA VAL A 134 2.98 -5.87 -15.30
C VAL A 134 3.34 -6.48 -13.94
N GLN A 135 2.35 -6.88 -13.14
CA GLN A 135 2.56 -7.50 -11.83
C GLN A 135 1.87 -8.88 -11.76
N PRO A 136 2.51 -9.90 -11.16
CA PRO A 136 1.92 -11.22 -11.02
C PRO A 136 0.98 -11.32 -9.81
N TYR A 137 -0.03 -12.17 -9.94
CA TYR A 137 -0.65 -12.86 -8.81
C TYR A 137 -0.97 -14.30 -9.20
N ALA A 138 -1.12 -15.17 -8.21
CA ALA A 138 -1.60 -16.53 -8.45
C ALA A 138 -3.11 -16.57 -8.26
N VAL A 139 -3.84 -17.20 -9.17
CA VAL A 139 -5.26 -17.49 -9.02
C VAL A 139 -5.46 -19.00 -8.88
N SER A 140 -6.29 -19.39 -7.93
CA SER A 140 -6.69 -20.77 -7.67
C SER A 140 -8.18 -20.89 -7.93
N VAL A 141 -8.53 -21.63 -8.99
CA VAL A 141 -9.89 -21.77 -9.50
C VAL A 141 -10.38 -23.19 -9.21
N PRO A 142 -11.40 -23.39 -8.36
CA PRO A 142 -11.95 -24.72 -8.11
C PRO A 142 -12.64 -25.30 -9.35
N GLU A 143 -12.84 -26.62 -9.34
CA GLU A 143 -13.62 -27.31 -10.38
C GLU A 143 -15.04 -26.74 -10.48
N GLY A 144 -15.59 -26.68 -11.69
CA GLY A 144 -16.95 -26.22 -11.95
C GLY A 144 -17.16 -24.70 -11.97
N VAL A 145 -16.10 -23.89 -11.80
CA VAL A 145 -16.18 -22.44 -12.02
C VAL A 145 -16.34 -22.17 -13.52
N ASP A 146 -17.53 -21.71 -13.92
CA ASP A 146 -17.77 -21.16 -15.25
C ASP A 146 -17.99 -19.64 -15.17
N PRO A 147 -17.06 -18.82 -15.70
CA PRO A 147 -17.22 -17.36 -15.75
C PRO A 147 -18.46 -16.88 -16.52
N LYS A 148 -19.01 -17.70 -17.43
CA LYS A 148 -20.22 -17.40 -18.20
C LYS A 148 -21.50 -17.70 -17.43
N SER A 149 -21.43 -18.51 -16.37
CA SER A 149 -22.59 -18.86 -15.55
C SER A 149 -23.12 -17.67 -14.74
N GLY A 150 -24.35 -17.79 -14.25
CA GLY A 150 -24.97 -16.83 -13.32
C GLY A 150 -24.31 -16.77 -11.94
N THR A 151 -23.52 -17.79 -11.57
CA THR A 151 -23.05 -18.04 -10.22
C THR A 151 -22.00 -17.02 -9.80
N ARG A 152 -22.20 -16.42 -8.62
CA ARG A 152 -21.19 -15.59 -7.97
C ARG A 152 -20.39 -16.42 -6.96
N TRP A 153 -19.07 -16.26 -6.97
CA TRP A 153 -18.15 -17.06 -6.17
C TRP A 153 -17.56 -16.26 -5.01
N PRO A 154 -17.31 -16.88 -3.84
CA PRO A 154 -16.49 -16.28 -2.80
C PRO A 154 -15.05 -16.07 -3.29
N LEU A 155 -14.40 -15.03 -2.77
CA LEU A 155 -12.99 -14.74 -3.03
C LEU A 155 -12.22 -14.77 -1.70
N HIS A 156 -11.14 -15.56 -1.64
CA HIS A 156 -10.17 -15.48 -0.56
C HIS A 156 -8.90 -14.79 -1.07
N VAL A 157 -8.47 -13.74 -0.41
CA VAL A 157 -7.26 -12.97 -0.70
C VAL A 157 -6.22 -13.36 0.33
N LYS A 158 -5.12 -13.97 -0.15
CA LYS A 158 -4.03 -14.42 0.70
C LYS A 158 -2.79 -13.56 0.48
N LEU A 159 -2.26 -13.05 1.58
CA LEU A 159 -1.03 -12.29 1.64
C LEU A 159 0.12 -13.17 2.12
N HIS A 160 1.18 -13.29 1.34
CA HIS A 160 2.38 -14.05 1.72
C HIS A 160 3.21 -13.32 2.80
N GLY A 161 3.96 -14.11 3.57
CA GLY A 161 4.96 -13.60 4.51
C GLY A 161 6.23 -13.11 3.82
N ARG A 162 7.11 -12.45 4.59
CA ARG A 162 8.38 -11.97 4.08
C ARG A 162 9.26 -13.13 3.65
N GLY A 163 9.93 -13.02 2.51
CA GLY A 163 10.86 -14.05 2.08
C GLY A 163 12.10 -13.42 1.47
N GLY A 164 13.23 -13.42 2.19
CA GLY A 164 14.50 -12.80 1.73
C GLY A 164 15.12 -13.40 0.45
N THR A 165 14.44 -14.35 -0.18
CA THR A 165 14.81 -14.99 -1.46
C THR A 165 13.61 -15.09 -2.42
N ARG A 166 12.48 -14.43 -2.11
CA ARG A 166 11.28 -14.43 -2.94
C ARG A 166 11.43 -13.38 -4.03
N ASN A 167 11.41 -13.82 -5.28
CA ASN A 167 11.23 -12.99 -6.47
C ASN A 167 10.15 -13.62 -7.37
N GLU A 168 9.87 -13.01 -8.52
CA GLU A 168 8.80 -13.39 -9.43
C GLU A 168 8.97 -14.83 -9.94
N ILE A 169 10.16 -15.23 -10.37
CA ILE A 169 10.39 -16.60 -10.88
C ILE A 169 10.15 -17.67 -9.81
N ARG A 170 10.51 -17.37 -8.56
CA ARG A 170 10.18 -18.26 -7.44
C ARG A 170 8.69 -18.25 -7.12
N PHE A 171 8.05 -17.08 -7.13
CA PHE A 171 6.60 -16.97 -6.92
C PHE A 171 5.82 -17.77 -7.97
N VAL A 172 6.24 -17.70 -9.24
CA VAL A 172 5.71 -18.53 -10.32
C VAL A 172 5.87 -20.01 -9.98
N ASN A 173 7.08 -20.45 -9.60
CA ASN A 173 7.34 -21.85 -9.28
C ASN A 173 6.55 -22.36 -8.05
N GLU A 174 6.33 -21.52 -7.04
CA GLU A 174 5.60 -21.88 -5.81
C GLU A 174 4.09 -22.03 -6.04
N HIS A 175 3.56 -21.57 -7.18
CA HIS A 175 2.12 -21.47 -7.39
C HIS A 175 1.62 -22.10 -8.68
N HIS A 176 2.27 -21.87 -9.82
CA HIS A 176 1.83 -22.38 -11.11
C HIS A 176 1.76 -23.92 -11.12
N GLY A 177 0.62 -24.48 -11.54
CA GLY A 177 0.42 -25.91 -11.66
C GLY A 177 0.41 -26.67 -10.33
N LYS A 178 0.40 -25.98 -9.18
CA LYS A 178 0.32 -26.63 -7.87
C LYS A 178 -1.12 -27.08 -7.59
N PRO A 179 -1.30 -28.21 -6.87
CA PRO A 179 -2.63 -28.70 -6.54
C PRO A 179 -3.37 -27.69 -5.65
N LEU A 180 -4.69 -27.64 -5.82
CA LEU A 180 -5.56 -26.91 -4.92
C LEU A 180 -5.56 -27.60 -3.54
N PRO A 181 -5.63 -26.84 -2.43
CA PRO A 181 -5.97 -27.39 -1.14
C PRO A 181 -7.24 -28.26 -1.20
N ALA A 182 -7.23 -29.39 -0.50
CA ALA A 182 -8.39 -30.27 -0.42
C ALA A 182 -9.61 -29.52 0.15
N GLY A 183 -10.77 -29.67 -0.52
CA GLY A 183 -12.03 -29.07 -0.08
C GLY A 183 -12.17 -27.56 -0.35
N GLN A 184 -11.28 -26.96 -1.13
CA GLN A 184 -11.44 -25.56 -1.56
C GLN A 184 -12.65 -25.42 -2.50
N ASP A 185 -13.68 -24.69 -2.06
CA ASP A 185 -14.90 -24.36 -2.82
C ASP A 185 -15.03 -22.85 -3.12
N TRP A 186 -13.94 -22.10 -3.00
CA TRP A 186 -13.83 -20.66 -3.30
C TRP A 186 -12.71 -20.37 -4.31
N ILE A 187 -12.80 -19.23 -4.98
CA ILE A 187 -11.68 -18.68 -5.77
C ILE A 187 -10.69 -18.06 -4.79
N GLN A 188 -9.40 -18.34 -4.94
CA GLN A 188 -8.36 -17.71 -4.13
C GLN A 188 -7.36 -16.96 -5.00
N ILE A 189 -6.94 -15.78 -4.54
CA ILE A 189 -5.74 -15.12 -5.05
C ILE A 189 -4.64 -15.12 -4.00
N ASP A 190 -3.41 -15.45 -4.40
CA ASP A 190 -2.20 -15.15 -3.63
C ASP A 190 -1.54 -13.94 -4.30
N VAL A 191 -1.42 -12.84 -3.57
CA VAL A 191 -0.91 -11.57 -4.11
C VAL A 191 0.61 -11.53 -4.00
N PHE A 192 1.31 -11.13 -5.06
CA PHE A 192 2.77 -10.92 -5.02
C PHE A 192 3.14 -9.59 -4.36
N GLY A 193 2.32 -8.55 -4.55
CA GLY A 193 2.41 -7.28 -3.81
C GLY A 193 3.76 -6.57 -3.90
N ARG A 194 4.49 -6.74 -5.01
CA ARG A 194 5.89 -6.28 -5.18
C ARG A 194 6.81 -6.72 -4.03
N THR A 195 6.75 -8.01 -3.69
CA THR A 195 7.58 -8.73 -2.70
C THR A 195 7.42 -8.26 -1.26
N ASP A 196 8.46 -7.69 -0.68
CA ASP A 196 8.64 -7.53 0.76
C ASP A 196 8.45 -6.06 1.15
N ASN A 197 7.21 -5.56 1.09
CA ASN A 197 6.85 -4.18 1.47
C ASN A 197 5.73 -4.09 2.52
N ALA A 198 5.34 -5.21 3.13
CA ALA A 198 4.21 -5.32 4.06
C ALA A 198 2.87 -4.80 3.52
N TYR A 199 2.68 -4.82 2.20
CA TYR A 199 1.46 -4.35 1.54
C TYR A 199 1.14 -2.90 1.88
N ARG A 200 2.19 -2.07 2.04
CA ARG A 200 2.12 -0.61 2.16
C ARG A 200 2.41 0.03 0.81
N PHE A 201 1.99 1.28 0.62
CA PHE A 201 2.23 2.06 -0.59
C PHE A 201 1.80 1.32 -1.87
N ALA A 202 2.68 1.17 -2.87
CA ALA A 202 2.39 0.41 -4.08
C ALA A 202 1.96 -1.05 -3.81
N GLY A 203 2.42 -1.67 -2.72
CA GLY A 203 2.01 -3.02 -2.33
C GLY A 203 0.54 -3.10 -1.88
N GLU A 204 -0.01 -2.02 -1.33
CA GLU A 204 -1.45 -1.91 -1.04
C GLU A 204 -2.25 -1.81 -2.34
N THR A 205 -1.85 -0.88 -3.21
CA THR A 205 -2.50 -0.69 -4.50
C THR A 205 -2.51 -1.99 -5.30
N ASP A 206 -1.42 -2.75 -5.29
CA ASP A 206 -1.32 -4.06 -5.94
C ASP A 206 -2.35 -5.08 -5.42
N VAL A 207 -2.66 -5.08 -4.12
CA VAL A 207 -3.70 -5.98 -3.57
C VAL A 207 -5.06 -5.63 -4.16
N PHE A 208 -5.41 -4.34 -4.22
CA PHE A 208 -6.68 -3.91 -4.79
C PHE A 208 -6.73 -4.08 -6.31
N GLU A 209 -5.63 -3.83 -7.02
CA GLU A 209 -5.57 -4.06 -8.48
C GLU A 209 -5.68 -5.55 -8.82
N ALA A 210 -5.11 -6.45 -8.03
CA ALA A 210 -5.30 -7.89 -8.18
C ALA A 210 -6.74 -8.32 -7.89
N ILE A 211 -7.40 -7.73 -6.88
CA ILE A 211 -8.83 -7.95 -6.60
C ILE A 211 -9.70 -7.45 -7.76
N ASP A 212 -9.41 -6.28 -8.31
CA ASP A 212 -10.17 -5.71 -9.43
C ASP A 212 -9.95 -6.53 -10.71
N ASP A 213 -8.73 -7.00 -10.95
CA ASP A 213 -8.45 -7.88 -12.09
C ASP A 213 -9.16 -9.23 -11.97
N VAL A 214 -9.17 -9.87 -10.79
CA VAL A 214 -9.89 -11.15 -10.61
C VAL A 214 -11.40 -10.96 -10.72
N LYS A 215 -11.96 -9.82 -10.28
CA LYS A 215 -13.37 -9.46 -10.47
C LYS A 215 -13.76 -9.26 -11.94
N ARG A 216 -12.83 -8.82 -12.79
CA ARG A 216 -13.04 -8.75 -14.24
C ARG A 216 -13.00 -10.13 -14.91
N ARG A 217 -12.30 -11.10 -14.31
CA ARG A 217 -12.17 -12.47 -14.83
C ARG A 217 -13.30 -13.39 -14.38
N PHE A 218 -13.75 -13.23 -13.14
CA PHE A 218 -14.74 -14.11 -12.50
C PHE A 218 -15.84 -13.28 -11.85
N ARG A 219 -17.05 -13.83 -11.82
CA ARG A 219 -18.18 -13.24 -11.08
C ARG A 219 -17.95 -13.43 -9.59
N ILE A 220 -17.28 -12.49 -8.95
CA ILE A 220 -17.07 -12.50 -7.50
C ILE A 220 -18.31 -11.97 -6.77
N ASP A 221 -18.62 -12.58 -5.63
CA ASP A 221 -19.56 -12.03 -4.66
C ASP A 221 -18.81 -11.09 -3.70
N GLU A 222 -19.04 -9.78 -3.85
CA GLU A 222 -18.34 -8.76 -3.05
C GLU A 222 -18.72 -8.79 -1.56
N GLN A 223 -19.77 -9.51 -1.19
CA GLN A 223 -20.12 -9.74 0.21
C GLN A 223 -19.31 -10.89 0.81
N ARG A 224 -18.63 -11.71 -0.01
CA ARG A 224 -17.91 -12.92 0.41
C ARG A 224 -16.42 -12.85 0.03
N VAL A 225 -15.79 -11.71 0.33
CA VAL A 225 -14.36 -11.47 0.14
C VAL A 225 -13.63 -11.59 1.48
N THR A 226 -12.85 -12.64 1.66
CA THR A 226 -12.06 -12.88 2.89
C THR A 226 -10.61 -12.44 2.67
N LEU A 227 -10.01 -11.77 3.65
CA LEU A 227 -8.59 -11.39 3.64
C LEU A 227 -7.83 -12.16 4.71
N TRP A 228 -6.67 -12.73 4.41
CA TRP A 228 -5.81 -13.33 5.44
C TRP A 228 -4.34 -13.40 5.03
N GLY A 229 -3.44 -13.58 6.00
CA GLY A 229 -2.02 -13.76 5.75
C GLY A 229 -1.22 -14.12 7.00
N PHE A 230 0.07 -14.43 6.83
CA PHE A 230 0.97 -14.81 7.92
C PHE A 230 2.26 -13.99 7.92
N SER A 231 2.81 -13.64 9.10
CA SER A 231 4.02 -12.82 9.25
C SER A 231 3.82 -11.44 8.64
N MET A 232 4.64 -11.05 7.67
CA MET A 232 4.39 -9.84 6.84
C MET A 232 2.98 -9.83 6.22
N GLY A 233 2.46 -10.98 5.80
CA GLY A 233 1.08 -11.08 5.31
C GLY A 233 0.05 -10.91 6.42
N GLY A 234 0.40 -11.24 7.67
CA GLY A 234 -0.43 -10.94 8.84
C GLY A 234 -0.45 -9.45 9.14
N ALA A 235 0.68 -8.77 9.02
CA ALA A 235 0.75 -7.31 9.13
C ALA A 235 -0.06 -6.62 8.03
N GLY A 236 0.02 -7.11 6.78
CA GLY A 236 -0.84 -6.66 5.68
C GLY A 236 -2.33 -6.95 5.92
N ALA A 237 -2.67 -8.07 6.56
CA ALA A 237 -4.06 -8.39 6.90
C ALA A 237 -4.61 -7.47 7.99
N TRP A 238 -3.80 -7.12 9.01
CA TRP A 238 -4.16 -6.08 9.98
C TRP A 238 -4.34 -4.73 9.29
N HIS A 239 -3.36 -4.32 8.49
CA HIS A 239 -3.35 -3.07 7.73
C HIS A 239 -4.62 -2.93 6.87
N LEU A 240 -4.78 -3.75 5.84
CA LEU A 240 -5.89 -3.60 4.89
C LEU A 240 -7.24 -3.95 5.52
N GLY A 241 -7.26 -4.86 6.50
CA GLY A 241 -8.45 -5.30 7.21
C GLY A 241 -9.09 -4.18 8.03
N LEU A 242 -8.28 -3.45 8.79
CA LEU A 242 -8.76 -2.40 9.69
C LEU A 242 -8.92 -1.04 9.00
N HIS A 243 -8.15 -0.75 7.94
CA HIS A 243 -8.31 0.48 7.15
C HIS A 243 -9.50 0.43 6.17
N HIS A 244 -9.95 -0.77 5.79
CA HIS A 244 -11.09 -0.95 4.89
C HIS A 244 -12.09 -2.00 5.42
N PRO A 245 -12.62 -1.83 6.64
CA PRO A 245 -13.35 -2.89 7.32
C PRO A 245 -14.59 -3.37 6.55
N SER A 246 -15.22 -2.49 5.78
CA SER A 246 -16.40 -2.81 4.96
C SER A 246 -16.11 -3.55 3.66
N LYS A 247 -14.85 -3.87 3.33
CA LYS A 247 -14.53 -4.66 2.14
C LYS A 247 -14.55 -6.17 2.40
N TRP A 248 -14.53 -6.61 3.66
CA TRP A 248 -14.18 -8.00 3.99
C TRP A 248 -15.31 -8.74 4.71
N SER A 249 -15.59 -9.99 4.32
CA SER A 249 -16.45 -10.90 5.10
C SER A 249 -15.78 -11.33 6.41
N SER A 250 -14.46 -11.45 6.40
CA SER A 250 -13.64 -11.63 7.59
C SER A 250 -12.17 -11.35 7.30
N VAL A 251 -11.40 -11.06 8.35
CA VAL A 251 -9.96 -10.79 8.28
C VAL A 251 -9.19 -11.76 9.19
N GLY A 252 -8.15 -12.38 8.64
CA GLY A 252 -7.31 -13.38 9.31
C GLY A 252 -5.83 -12.99 9.41
N PRO A 253 -5.44 -12.20 10.41
CA PRO A 253 -4.04 -11.86 10.64
C PRO A 253 -3.31 -12.96 11.41
N GLY A 254 -2.23 -13.52 10.87
CA GLY A 254 -1.40 -14.50 11.56
C GLY A 254 -0.02 -13.95 11.88
N ALA A 255 0.33 -13.83 13.17
CA ALA A 255 1.67 -13.50 13.66
C ALA A 255 2.36 -12.35 12.90
N GLY A 256 1.64 -11.25 12.66
CA GLY A 256 2.17 -10.05 12.00
C GLY A 256 2.22 -8.86 12.95
N PHE A 257 3.22 -7.99 12.79
CA PHE A 257 3.38 -6.79 13.59
C PHE A 257 2.21 -5.80 13.40
N VAL A 258 1.95 -4.97 14.41
CA VAL A 258 0.81 -4.03 14.46
C VAL A 258 1.22 -2.59 14.76
N ASP A 259 2.47 -2.36 15.15
CA ASP A 259 3.03 -1.05 15.49
C ASP A 259 4.53 -0.99 15.19
N PHE A 260 5.11 0.21 15.17
CA PHE A 260 6.54 0.40 14.98
C PHE A 260 7.37 0.27 16.27
N TYR A 261 6.99 0.96 17.35
CA TYR A 261 7.84 1.16 18.52
C TYR A 261 8.08 -0.11 19.32
N ASP A 262 7.03 -0.85 19.67
CA ASP A 262 7.14 -2.08 20.45
C ASP A 262 7.76 -3.18 19.60
N TYR A 263 7.37 -3.27 18.33
CA TYR A 263 7.93 -4.25 17.41
C TYR A 263 9.44 -4.05 17.17
N GLN A 264 9.89 -2.80 16.99
CA GLN A 264 11.31 -2.47 16.82
C GLN A 264 12.06 -2.24 18.14
N LYS A 265 11.36 -2.36 19.29
CA LYS A 265 11.89 -2.07 20.62
C LYS A 265 12.57 -0.71 20.71
N GLN A 266 11.96 0.30 20.08
CA GLN A 266 12.45 1.68 20.05
C GLN A 266 11.78 2.47 21.17
N THR A 267 12.57 3.02 22.08
CA THR A 267 12.05 3.87 23.17
C THR A 267 12.17 5.36 22.85
N GLU A 268 13.09 5.73 21.97
CA GLU A 268 13.25 7.10 21.51
C GLU A 268 12.15 7.47 20.51
N LYS A 269 11.39 8.51 20.85
CA LYS A 269 10.38 9.06 19.96
C LYS A 269 11.06 9.62 18.71
N ARG A 270 10.45 9.36 17.55
CA ARG A 270 10.93 9.90 16.27
C ARG A 270 10.66 11.41 16.22
N THR A 271 11.23 12.10 15.24
CA THR A 271 10.87 13.50 14.93
C THR A 271 9.35 13.63 14.78
N SER A 272 8.79 14.81 15.07
CA SER A 272 7.33 15.02 15.09
C SER A 272 6.64 14.51 13.81
N HIS A 273 7.14 14.90 12.64
CA HIS A 273 6.58 14.48 11.35
C HIS A 273 6.66 12.96 11.12
N GLN A 274 7.75 12.30 11.54
CA GLN A 274 7.89 10.85 11.44
C GLN A 274 6.97 10.12 12.42
N HIS A 275 6.88 10.59 13.66
CA HIS A 275 6.02 9.98 14.67
C HIS A 275 4.55 10.07 14.27
N ARG A 276 4.08 11.26 13.87
CA ARG A 276 2.68 11.48 13.46
C ARG A 276 2.30 10.62 12.26
N THR A 277 3.20 10.45 11.29
CA THR A 277 2.93 9.64 10.08
C THR A 277 3.00 8.13 10.31
N LEU A 278 3.48 7.65 11.48
CA LEU A 278 3.33 6.24 11.85
C LEU A 278 1.85 5.83 11.96
N HIS A 279 0.98 6.73 12.41
CA HIS A 279 -0.47 6.52 12.51
C HIS A 279 -1.16 6.26 11.16
N ILE A 280 -0.45 6.37 10.03
CA ILE A 280 -0.94 5.91 8.71
C ILE A 280 -0.95 4.38 8.64
N TYR A 281 -0.05 3.69 9.36
CA TYR A 281 0.20 2.26 9.16
C TYR A 281 0.29 1.42 10.44
N ASP A 282 0.38 2.04 11.61
CA ASP A 282 0.36 1.34 12.89
C ASP A 282 -1.08 0.87 13.16
N ALA A 283 -1.36 -0.36 12.71
CA ALA A 283 -2.69 -0.95 12.73
C ALA A 283 -3.29 -1.05 14.16
N LEU A 284 -2.47 -1.04 15.21
CA LEU A 284 -2.93 -1.02 16.60
C LEU A 284 -3.83 0.19 16.89
N ASP A 285 -3.56 1.34 16.27
CA ASP A 285 -4.37 2.55 16.39
C ASP A 285 -5.79 2.36 15.83
N TYR A 286 -5.96 1.38 14.93
CA TYR A 286 -7.22 1.09 14.26
C TYR A 286 -7.98 -0.09 14.87
N ALA A 287 -7.60 -0.56 16.07
CA ALA A 287 -8.21 -1.72 16.73
C ALA A 287 -9.75 -1.62 16.85
N VAL A 288 -10.27 -0.41 17.04
CA VAL A 288 -11.73 -0.12 17.11
C VAL A 288 -12.46 -0.58 15.84
N ASN A 289 -11.81 -0.52 14.67
CA ASN A 289 -12.44 -0.88 13.39
C ASN A 289 -12.78 -2.37 13.30
N ALA A 290 -12.23 -3.22 14.18
CA ALA A 290 -12.64 -4.61 14.33
C ALA A 290 -14.11 -4.77 14.76
N PHE A 291 -14.76 -3.70 15.26
CA PHE A 291 -16.21 -3.70 15.49
C PHE A 291 -17.00 -3.98 14.21
N ASN A 292 -16.50 -3.50 13.07
CA ASN A 292 -17.23 -3.52 11.80
C ASN A 292 -16.92 -4.78 10.96
N VAL A 293 -15.92 -5.58 11.34
CA VAL A 293 -15.46 -6.73 10.54
C VAL A 293 -15.06 -7.91 11.44
N PRO A 294 -15.54 -9.14 11.18
CA PRO A 294 -15.12 -10.30 11.97
C PRO A 294 -13.62 -10.61 11.82
N ILE A 295 -12.90 -10.70 12.93
CA ILE A 295 -11.47 -11.02 12.95
C ILE A 295 -11.20 -12.31 13.73
N CYS A 296 -10.37 -13.17 13.15
CA CYS A 296 -9.74 -14.29 13.84
C CYS A 296 -8.22 -14.19 13.66
N THR A 297 -7.50 -13.84 14.71
CA THR A 297 -6.04 -13.73 14.70
C THR A 297 -5.38 -15.01 15.20
N TYR A 298 -4.12 -15.23 14.79
CA TYR A 298 -3.32 -16.39 15.20
C TYR A 298 -1.91 -16.00 15.66
N GLY A 299 -1.40 -16.69 16.67
CA GLY A 299 0.02 -16.67 17.03
C GLY A 299 0.50 -18.03 17.54
N GLY A 300 1.76 -18.37 17.31
CA GLY A 300 2.39 -19.52 17.96
C GLY A 300 2.68 -19.22 19.43
N GLU A 301 2.47 -20.18 20.33
CA GLU A 301 2.73 -20.00 21.77
C GLU A 301 4.17 -19.56 22.08
N LEU A 302 5.14 -20.04 21.31
CA LEU A 302 6.57 -19.72 21.46
C LEU A 302 7.04 -18.65 20.46
N ASP A 303 6.12 -18.03 19.72
CA ASP A 303 6.43 -16.98 18.77
C ASP A 303 6.49 -15.62 19.48
N ALA A 304 7.60 -14.90 19.31
CA ALA A 304 7.72 -13.54 19.81
C ALA A 304 6.66 -12.60 19.22
N GLN A 305 6.10 -12.92 18.04
CA GLN A 305 5.04 -12.13 17.40
C GLN A 305 3.62 -12.42 17.93
N LEU A 306 3.45 -13.36 18.87
CA LEU A 306 2.16 -13.54 19.57
C LEU A 306 1.73 -12.23 20.25
N VAL A 307 2.68 -11.42 20.73
CA VAL A 307 2.43 -10.13 21.37
C VAL A 307 1.60 -9.18 20.52
N ALA A 308 1.77 -9.20 19.20
CA ALA A 308 1.00 -8.34 18.30
C ALA A 308 -0.49 -8.73 18.29
N SER A 309 -0.78 -10.04 18.32
CA SER A 309 -2.16 -10.51 18.40
C SER A 309 -2.79 -10.22 19.76
N THR A 310 -2.06 -10.40 20.87
CA THR A 310 -2.58 -10.11 22.21
C THR A 310 -2.78 -8.61 22.41
N ALA A 311 -1.85 -7.77 21.96
CA ALA A 311 -1.97 -6.31 22.03
C ALA A 311 -3.22 -5.81 21.29
N MET A 312 -3.50 -6.37 20.11
CA MET A 312 -4.70 -6.02 19.35
C MET A 312 -5.99 -6.47 20.06
N VAL A 313 -6.00 -7.68 20.64
CA VAL A 313 -7.13 -8.17 21.45
C VAL A 313 -7.35 -7.25 22.65
N ASP A 314 -6.30 -6.85 23.35
CA ASP A 314 -6.38 -5.97 24.51
C ASP A 314 -6.85 -4.56 24.13
N ALA A 315 -6.34 -4.02 23.01
CA ALA A 315 -6.78 -2.72 22.47
C ALA A 315 -8.26 -2.74 22.08
N ALA A 316 -8.70 -3.75 21.32
CA ALA A 316 -10.10 -3.90 20.91
C ALA A 316 -11.04 -4.12 22.11
N LYS A 317 -10.60 -4.88 23.12
CA LYS A 317 -11.37 -5.14 24.34
C LYS A 317 -11.66 -3.88 25.16
N LYS A 318 -10.78 -2.87 25.14
CA LYS A 318 -11.05 -1.55 25.77
C LYS A 318 -12.26 -0.83 25.19
N HIS A 319 -12.72 -1.24 24.01
CA HIS A 319 -13.89 -0.70 23.31
C HIS A 319 -15.02 -1.74 23.18
N ASP A 320 -15.00 -2.80 23.99
CA ASP A 320 -15.98 -3.90 23.96
C ASP A 320 -16.04 -4.65 22.60
N VAL A 321 -14.94 -4.64 21.85
CA VAL A 321 -14.83 -5.33 20.55
C VAL A 321 -14.12 -6.67 20.72
N PRO A 322 -14.81 -7.80 20.51
CA PRO A 322 -14.18 -9.11 20.63
C PRO A 322 -13.39 -9.47 19.37
N ILE A 323 -12.10 -9.78 19.53
CA ILE A 323 -11.27 -10.40 18.50
C ILE A 323 -11.00 -11.84 18.90
N LYS A 324 -11.29 -12.80 18.01
CA LYS A 324 -10.98 -14.21 18.27
C LYS A 324 -9.47 -14.41 18.12
N LEU A 325 -8.82 -14.94 19.16
CA LEU A 325 -7.41 -15.32 19.14
C LEU A 325 -7.27 -16.85 19.19
N LEU A 326 -6.54 -17.41 18.23
CA LEU A 326 -6.11 -18.80 18.23
C LEU A 326 -4.61 -18.88 18.53
N ILE A 327 -4.23 -19.74 19.47
CA ILE A 327 -2.83 -19.96 19.84
C ILE A 327 -2.43 -21.37 19.41
N GLY A 328 -1.32 -21.48 18.67
CA GLY A 328 -0.72 -22.76 18.30
C GLY A 328 0.17 -23.30 19.42
N PRO A 329 -0.21 -24.40 20.12
CA PRO A 329 0.57 -24.92 21.25
C PRO A 329 1.96 -25.37 20.82
N GLY A 330 2.99 -25.04 21.61
CA GLY A 330 4.39 -25.35 21.36
C GLY A 330 4.96 -24.79 20.06
N MET A 331 4.23 -23.88 19.39
CA MET A 331 4.56 -23.45 18.04
C MET A 331 5.35 -22.13 18.04
N GLY A 332 6.45 -22.09 17.29
CA GLY A 332 7.17 -20.85 16.98
C GLY A 332 6.52 -20.08 15.81
N HIS A 333 7.34 -19.42 14.99
CA HIS A 333 6.89 -18.58 13.86
C HIS A 333 6.39 -19.37 12.63
N LYS A 334 5.34 -20.17 12.82
CA LYS A 334 4.61 -20.91 11.78
C LYS A 334 3.21 -21.30 12.28
N PHE A 335 2.34 -21.71 11.38
CA PHE A 335 1.04 -22.26 11.76
C PHE A 335 1.17 -23.66 12.38
N HIS A 336 0.43 -23.89 13.46
CA HIS A 336 0.13 -25.23 13.95
C HIS A 336 -0.89 -25.88 13.01
N PRO A 337 -0.65 -27.09 12.46
CA PRO A 337 -1.51 -27.69 11.43
C PRO A 337 -2.99 -27.81 11.82
N GLU A 338 -3.29 -28.27 13.04
CA GLU A 338 -4.69 -28.42 13.49
C GLU A 338 -5.36 -27.06 13.74
N VAL A 339 -4.69 -26.14 14.44
CA VAL A 339 -5.21 -24.78 14.66
C VAL A 339 -5.39 -24.01 13.36
N TYR A 340 -4.58 -24.28 12.33
CA TYR A 340 -4.79 -23.72 10.99
C TYR A 340 -6.11 -24.17 10.37
N LYS A 341 -6.56 -25.41 10.63
CA LYS A 341 -7.89 -25.86 10.18
C LYS A 341 -8.99 -25.05 10.86
N ASP A 342 -8.89 -24.81 12.16
CA ASP A 342 -9.86 -23.99 12.90
C ASP A 342 -9.87 -22.52 12.45
N PHE A 343 -8.69 -21.98 12.19
CA PHE A 343 -8.51 -20.64 11.61
C PHE A 343 -9.21 -20.54 10.26
N MET A 344 -8.94 -21.46 9.33
CA MET A 344 -9.58 -21.47 8.02
C MET A 344 -11.09 -21.76 8.10
N ALA A 345 -11.51 -22.63 9.02
CA ALA A 345 -12.93 -22.95 9.22
C ALA A 345 -13.74 -21.70 9.65
N PHE A 346 -13.18 -20.86 10.52
CA PHE A 346 -13.79 -19.56 10.87
C PHE A 346 -14.00 -18.70 9.61
N HIS A 347 -12.96 -18.56 8.79
CA HIS A 347 -13.02 -17.72 7.60
C HIS A 347 -13.95 -18.28 6.52
N VAL A 348 -13.98 -19.59 6.31
CA VAL A 348 -14.94 -20.25 5.41
C VAL A 348 -16.37 -20.05 5.90
N ALA A 349 -16.63 -20.15 7.21
CA ALA A 349 -17.95 -19.91 7.76
C ALA A 349 -18.40 -18.45 7.55
N LYS A 350 -17.51 -17.48 7.78
CA LYS A 350 -17.80 -16.06 7.52
C LYS A 350 -17.94 -15.72 6.04
N SER A 351 -17.14 -16.35 5.19
CA SER A 351 -17.26 -16.27 3.74
C SER A 351 -18.64 -16.79 3.29
N LYS A 352 -19.10 -17.95 3.79
CA LYS A 352 -20.44 -18.48 3.50
C LYS A 352 -21.57 -17.57 3.97
N GLN A 353 -21.43 -16.98 5.16
CA GLN A 353 -22.39 -16.01 5.70
C GLN A 353 -22.45 -14.74 4.85
N GLY A 354 -21.28 -14.25 4.41
CA GLY A 354 -21.12 -12.96 3.75
C GLY A 354 -21.36 -11.76 4.67
N ARG A 355 -20.93 -10.60 4.22
CA ARG A 355 -21.33 -9.31 4.78
C ARG A 355 -22.83 -9.07 4.54
N LYS A 356 -23.43 -8.23 5.37
CA LYS A 356 -24.81 -7.78 5.16
C LYS A 356 -24.87 -6.97 3.86
N ARG A 357 -25.85 -7.27 3.00
CA ARG A 357 -26.13 -6.45 1.83
C ARG A 357 -26.60 -5.07 2.25
N TYR A 358 -26.46 -4.11 1.34
CA TYR A 358 -26.93 -2.74 1.51
C TYR A 358 -28.34 -2.69 2.15
N PRO A 359 -28.57 -1.87 3.20
CA PRO A 359 -27.70 -0.80 3.70
C PRO A 359 -26.53 -1.25 4.61
N GLY A 360 -26.29 -2.56 4.75
CA GLY A 360 -25.13 -3.07 5.49
C GLY A 360 -25.37 -3.10 7.00
N LEU A 361 -24.40 -2.61 7.78
CA LEU A 361 -24.53 -2.51 9.23
C LEU A 361 -25.42 -1.33 9.65
N ARG A 362 -26.27 -1.54 10.66
CA ARG A 362 -27.06 -0.46 11.29
C ARG A 362 -26.35 0.23 12.45
N GLU A 363 -25.20 -0.29 12.86
CA GLU A 363 -24.35 0.29 13.88
C GLU A 363 -22.89 0.12 13.43
N ILE A 364 -22.11 1.17 13.55
CA ILE A 364 -20.69 1.21 13.22
C ILE A 364 -19.90 1.90 14.34
N SER A 365 -18.63 1.51 14.48
CA SER A 365 -17.66 2.21 15.32
C SER A 365 -16.37 2.33 14.52
N PHE A 366 -16.08 3.53 14.04
CA PHE A 366 -15.03 3.78 13.07
C PHE A 366 -14.00 4.76 13.62
N ILE A 367 -12.72 4.47 13.39
CA ILE A 367 -11.59 5.35 13.66
C ILE A 367 -10.69 5.46 12.43
N THR A 368 -10.18 6.66 12.19
CA THR A 368 -9.10 6.90 11.22
C THR A 368 -8.21 8.05 11.67
N TYR A 369 -6.96 8.08 11.19
CA TYR A 369 -6.00 9.14 11.47
C TYR A 369 -5.68 9.97 10.21
N THR A 370 -6.24 9.58 9.07
CA THR A 370 -5.95 10.19 7.77
C THR A 370 -7.17 10.07 6.83
N PRO A 371 -7.44 11.08 5.97
CA PRO A 371 -8.43 10.98 4.91
C PRO A 371 -8.19 9.84 3.90
N LYS A 372 -7.00 9.22 3.88
CA LYS A 372 -6.69 8.08 3.00
C LYS A 372 -7.64 6.89 3.22
N TYR A 373 -7.88 6.57 4.48
CA TYR A 373 -8.64 5.40 4.93
C TYR A 373 -9.90 5.87 5.65
N ASN A 374 -10.87 6.36 4.89
CA ASN A 374 -11.90 7.23 5.44
C ASN A 374 -13.33 6.71 5.33
N ALA A 375 -13.54 5.47 4.88
CA ALA A 375 -14.88 4.94 4.62
C ALA A 375 -15.19 3.70 5.46
N CYS A 376 -16.40 3.66 6.01
CA CYS A 376 -16.97 2.52 6.73
C CYS A 376 -18.49 2.44 6.48
N GLU A 377 -18.92 1.37 5.84
CA GLU A 377 -20.30 1.09 5.44
C GLU A 377 -20.92 2.23 4.61
N TRP A 378 -21.86 2.97 5.18
CA TRP A 378 -22.61 4.07 4.57
C TRP A 378 -22.02 5.46 4.91
N LEU A 379 -20.87 5.51 5.59
CA LEU A 379 -20.22 6.73 6.05
C LEU A 379 -18.83 6.91 5.42
N THR A 380 -18.53 8.13 5.00
CA THR A 380 -17.18 8.60 4.66
C THR A 380 -16.83 9.81 5.53
N VAL A 381 -15.65 9.79 6.15
CA VAL A 381 -15.03 10.94 6.82
C VAL A 381 -14.26 11.73 5.76
N GLU A 382 -14.83 12.83 5.28
CA GLU A 382 -14.23 13.59 4.16
C GLU A 382 -13.02 14.41 4.63
N GLU A 383 -13.11 15.04 5.79
CA GLU A 383 -12.08 15.93 6.34
C GLU A 383 -11.91 15.74 7.85
N LEU A 384 -10.67 15.83 8.31
CA LEU A 384 -10.29 15.83 9.73
C LEU A 384 -10.01 17.25 10.20
N THR A 385 -10.30 17.55 11.47
CA THR A 385 -9.94 18.84 12.07
C THR A 385 -8.41 18.95 12.22
N THR A 386 -7.80 17.89 12.76
CA THR A 386 -6.35 17.78 13.00
C THR A 386 -5.83 16.50 12.36
N MET A 387 -4.87 16.65 11.45
CA MET A 387 -4.24 15.52 10.74
C MET A 387 -3.39 14.65 11.66
N TYR A 388 -3.50 13.33 11.47
CA TYR A 388 -2.76 12.30 12.22
C TYR A 388 -3.10 12.20 13.70
N GLU A 389 -4.25 12.73 14.10
CA GLU A 389 -4.88 12.53 15.41
C GLU A 389 -6.13 11.65 15.24
N PRO A 390 -6.56 10.90 16.27
CA PRO A 390 -7.69 9.98 16.15
C PRO A 390 -8.98 10.72 15.80
N ALA A 391 -9.53 10.41 14.62
CA ALA A 391 -10.86 10.83 14.20
C ALA A 391 -11.83 9.67 14.33
N THR A 392 -12.84 9.83 15.19
CA THR A 392 -13.78 8.74 15.51
C THR A 392 -15.21 9.10 15.10
N VAL A 393 -15.93 8.09 14.62
CA VAL A 393 -17.38 8.17 14.41
C VAL A 393 -18.04 6.91 14.96
N ARG A 394 -18.95 7.09 15.91
CA ARG A 394 -19.85 6.03 16.37
C ARG A 394 -21.25 6.33 15.85
N GLY A 395 -21.80 5.40 15.07
CA GLY A 395 -23.07 5.58 14.40
C GLY A 395 -24.05 4.47 14.66
N LYS A 396 -25.33 4.79 14.88
CA LYS A 396 -26.39 3.79 15.06
C LYS A 396 -27.74 4.31 14.57
N VAL A 397 -28.45 3.51 13.78
CA VAL A 397 -29.86 3.76 13.46
C VAL A 397 -30.72 3.35 14.65
N ASP A 398 -31.45 4.31 15.22
CA ASP A 398 -32.39 4.06 16.32
C ASP A 398 -33.52 3.15 15.83
N PRO A 399 -33.73 1.97 16.44
CA PRO A 399 -34.72 1.02 15.97
C PRO A 399 -36.17 1.48 16.20
N LYS A 400 -36.41 2.48 17.07
CA LYS A 400 -37.74 3.00 17.38
C LYS A 400 -38.09 4.20 16.51
N THR A 401 -37.16 5.14 16.35
CA THR A 401 -37.42 6.38 15.62
C THR A 401 -36.96 6.33 14.16
N GLY A 402 -36.06 5.40 13.81
CA GLY A 402 -35.44 5.35 12.48
C GLY A 402 -34.35 6.41 12.25
N VAL A 403 -34.09 7.29 13.23
CA VAL A 403 -33.08 8.35 13.15
C VAL A 403 -31.68 7.75 13.27
N LEU A 404 -30.76 8.17 12.38
CA LEU A 404 -29.36 7.83 12.49
C LEU A 404 -28.67 8.74 13.52
N ARG A 405 -28.16 8.19 14.62
CA ARG A 405 -27.41 8.97 15.62
C ARG A 405 -25.91 8.81 15.40
N LEU A 406 -25.20 9.92 15.30
CA LEU A 406 -23.75 9.98 15.12
C LEU A 406 -23.09 10.79 16.26
N LYS A 407 -22.03 10.22 16.84
CA LYS A 407 -21.09 10.95 17.70
C LYS A 407 -19.73 10.99 17.03
N THR A 408 -19.14 12.19 16.96
CA THR A 408 -17.89 12.43 16.25
C THR A 408 -16.82 13.06 17.12
N GLN A 409 -15.55 12.79 16.82
CA GLN A 409 -14.39 13.47 17.39
C GLN A 409 -13.36 13.72 16.29
N ASN A 410 -12.77 14.91 16.24
CA ASN A 410 -11.75 15.30 15.25
C ASN A 410 -12.22 15.17 13.78
N VAL A 411 -13.53 15.32 13.54
CA VAL A 411 -14.14 15.27 12.21
C VAL A 411 -14.63 16.65 11.81
N ALA A 412 -14.20 17.11 10.64
CA ALA A 412 -14.58 18.40 10.06
C ALA A 412 -15.65 18.27 8.98
N ALA A 413 -15.70 17.13 8.26
CA ALA A 413 -16.75 16.87 7.28
C ALA A 413 -17.06 15.38 7.16
N VAL A 414 -18.34 15.05 6.95
CA VAL A 414 -18.81 13.69 6.69
C VAL A 414 -19.73 13.64 5.48
N GLN A 415 -19.65 12.54 4.75
CA GLN A 415 -20.58 12.15 3.71
C GLN A 415 -21.34 10.89 4.18
N ILE A 416 -22.66 10.89 4.05
CA ILE A 416 -23.55 9.82 4.53
C ILE A 416 -24.45 9.36 3.38
N ALA A 417 -24.60 8.06 3.17
CA ALA A 417 -25.56 7.52 2.20
C ALA A 417 -26.99 7.93 2.56
N ARG A 418 -27.72 8.49 1.59
CA ARG A 418 -29.03 9.15 1.80
C ARG A 418 -30.10 8.23 2.40
N ASP A 419 -30.13 6.98 1.95
CA ASP A 419 -31.22 6.04 2.20
C ASP A 419 -31.00 5.15 3.44
N ILE A 420 -30.02 5.48 4.29
CA ILE A 420 -29.82 4.81 5.59
C ILE A 420 -30.89 5.21 6.63
N ALA A 421 -31.38 6.46 6.58
CA ALA A 421 -32.37 7.02 7.51
C ALA A 421 -33.00 8.30 6.95
N ASP A 422 -34.16 8.70 7.49
CA ASP A 422 -34.82 9.96 7.11
C ASP A 422 -34.11 11.19 7.69
N PHE A 423 -33.62 11.06 8.93
CA PHE A 423 -32.91 12.11 9.66
C PHE A 423 -31.60 11.57 10.26
N VAL A 424 -30.65 12.47 10.44
CA VAL A 424 -29.41 12.23 11.19
C VAL A 424 -29.30 13.18 12.37
N GLU A 425 -28.96 12.66 13.55
CA GLU A 425 -28.54 13.45 14.70
C GLU A 425 -27.02 13.44 14.79
N LEU A 426 -26.38 14.54 14.40
CA LEU A 426 -24.93 14.73 14.45
C LEU A 426 -24.56 15.52 15.71
N ASP A 427 -23.89 14.87 16.66
CA ASP A 427 -23.44 15.46 17.94
C ASP A 427 -24.55 16.19 18.72
N GLY A 428 -25.80 15.75 18.59
CA GLY A 428 -26.97 16.33 19.26
C GLY A 428 -27.77 17.33 18.42
N ARG A 429 -27.37 17.60 17.17
CA ARG A 429 -28.15 18.38 16.22
C ARG A 429 -28.83 17.46 15.20
N GLU A 430 -30.15 17.46 15.16
CA GLU A 430 -30.93 16.75 14.15
C GLU A 430 -30.97 17.54 12.83
N LEU A 431 -30.71 16.85 11.73
CA LEU A 431 -30.66 17.38 10.36
C LEU A 431 -31.36 16.39 9.41
N PRO A 432 -31.98 16.88 8.31
CA PRO A 432 -32.59 15.99 7.33
C PRO A 432 -31.50 15.21 6.59
N LEU A 433 -31.78 13.95 6.24
CA LEU A 433 -30.89 13.09 5.45
C LEU A 433 -31.57 12.63 4.16
N ASN A 434 -32.66 11.87 4.24
CA ASN A 434 -33.32 11.34 3.05
C ASN A 434 -33.83 12.45 2.11
N SER A 435 -34.36 13.54 2.67
CA SER A 435 -34.87 14.70 1.92
C SER A 435 -33.86 15.84 1.72
N ALA A 436 -32.62 15.68 2.17
CA ALA A 436 -31.59 16.72 2.10
C ALA A 436 -31.14 17.04 0.66
N ALA A 437 -30.58 18.22 0.40
CA ALA A 437 -30.02 18.59 -0.91
C ALA A 437 -30.95 18.22 -2.09
N GLU A 438 -32.23 18.56 -1.96
CA GLU A 438 -33.29 18.35 -2.96
C GLU A 438 -33.54 16.88 -3.38
N GLY A 439 -32.96 15.90 -2.68
CA GLY A 439 -33.05 14.50 -3.10
C GLY A 439 -32.18 14.15 -4.32
N LEU A 440 -31.30 15.05 -4.76
CA LEU A 440 -30.61 14.93 -6.05
C LEU A 440 -29.29 14.15 -5.99
N LEU A 441 -28.70 13.99 -4.80
CA LEU A 441 -27.40 13.33 -4.61
C LEU A 441 -27.56 11.99 -3.86
N PRO A 442 -26.90 10.89 -4.27
CA PRO A 442 -26.99 9.62 -3.55
C PRO A 442 -26.40 9.69 -2.14
N GLU A 443 -25.44 10.60 -1.92
CA GLU A 443 -24.88 10.88 -0.61
C GLU A 443 -25.12 12.34 -0.19
N VAL A 444 -25.10 12.56 1.11
CA VAL A 444 -25.40 13.86 1.74
C VAL A 444 -24.20 14.29 2.57
N TYR A 445 -23.82 15.56 2.40
CA TYR A 445 -22.61 16.13 3.00
C TYR A 445 -22.96 17.04 4.16
N TYR A 446 -22.20 16.88 5.24
CA TYR A 446 -22.29 17.72 6.42
C TYR A 446 -20.91 18.23 6.77
N VAL A 447 -20.81 19.52 7.08
CA VAL A 447 -19.56 20.18 7.46
C VAL A 447 -19.69 20.80 8.83
N ARG A 448 -18.57 20.92 9.54
CA ARG A 448 -18.52 21.57 10.84
C ARG A 448 -18.12 23.04 10.67
N SER A 449 -18.97 23.94 11.16
CA SER A 449 -18.80 25.40 11.15
C SER A 449 -19.15 25.95 12.54
N ASP A 450 -18.24 26.73 13.16
CA ASP A 450 -18.41 27.29 14.51
C ASP A 450 -18.93 26.27 15.55
N ASP A 451 -18.29 25.09 15.62
CA ASP A 451 -18.65 23.96 16.47
C ASP A 451 -20.04 23.33 16.23
N ARG A 452 -20.72 23.68 15.13
CA ARG A 452 -22.02 23.12 14.74
C ARG A 452 -21.94 22.39 13.41
N TRP A 453 -22.77 21.36 13.26
CA TRP A 453 -22.93 20.63 12.00
C TRP A 453 -23.91 21.34 11.07
N GLU A 454 -23.51 21.57 9.83
CA GLU A 454 -24.31 22.20 8.80
C GLU A 454 -24.50 21.24 7.63
N LEU A 455 -25.73 21.15 7.13
CA LEU A 455 -26.05 20.41 5.92
C LEU A 455 -25.68 21.26 4.71
N LEU A 456 -24.93 20.70 3.77
CA LEU A 456 -24.70 21.33 2.48
C LEU A 456 -25.93 21.14 1.57
N ASP A 457 -26.30 22.19 0.84
CA ASP A 457 -27.29 22.07 -0.22
C ASP A 457 -26.69 21.39 -1.48
N TYR A 458 -27.45 21.32 -2.57
CA TYR A 458 -27.00 20.66 -3.79
C TYR A 458 -25.76 21.32 -4.40
N GLU A 459 -25.75 22.64 -4.54
CA GLU A 459 -24.64 23.36 -5.20
C GLU A 459 -23.42 23.38 -4.28
N ASP A 460 -23.60 23.59 -2.97
CA ASP A 460 -22.51 23.52 -2.00
C ASP A 460 -21.89 22.12 -1.93
N SER A 461 -22.68 21.06 -2.07
CA SER A 461 -22.18 19.68 -2.11
C SER A 461 -21.32 19.41 -3.36
N ARG A 462 -21.73 19.98 -4.51
CA ARG A 462 -20.95 19.90 -5.74
C ARG A 462 -19.63 20.64 -5.59
N ASP A 463 -19.67 21.87 -5.12
CA ASP A 463 -18.47 22.66 -4.86
C ASP A 463 -17.56 21.98 -3.84
N PHE A 464 -18.11 21.39 -2.78
CA PHE A 464 -17.34 20.62 -1.80
C PHE A 464 -16.59 19.44 -2.42
N THR A 465 -17.20 18.76 -3.40
CA THR A 465 -16.58 17.63 -4.12
C THR A 465 -15.45 18.09 -5.04
N GLU A 466 -15.56 19.31 -5.59
CA GLU A 466 -14.52 19.95 -6.39
C GLU A 466 -13.30 20.39 -5.57
N ASN A 467 -13.44 20.49 -4.24
CA ASN A 467 -12.41 20.91 -3.29
C ASN A 467 -11.72 22.26 -3.66
N PRO A 468 -12.47 23.34 -3.96
CA PRO A 468 -11.91 24.61 -4.44
C PRO A 468 -11.07 25.33 -3.38
N ARG A 469 -11.27 25.02 -2.09
CA ARG A 469 -10.51 25.60 -0.96
C ARG A 469 -9.21 24.86 -0.66
N LEU A 470 -8.90 23.79 -1.40
CA LEU A 470 -7.73 22.94 -1.19
C LEU A 470 -7.63 22.44 0.25
N HIS A 471 -8.55 21.57 0.64
CA HIS A 471 -8.45 20.85 1.90
C HIS A 471 -7.80 19.49 1.66
N LYS A 472 -7.19 18.93 2.71
CA LYS A 472 -6.66 17.57 2.67
C LYS A 472 -7.81 16.57 2.58
N ARG A 473 -7.78 15.75 1.52
CA ARG A 473 -8.81 14.76 1.17
C ARG A 473 -8.15 13.43 0.84
N LYS A 474 -8.96 12.39 0.66
CA LYS A 474 -8.47 11.09 0.18
C LYS A 474 -7.68 11.24 -1.11
N ASN A 475 -6.46 10.70 -1.14
CA ASN A 475 -5.49 10.82 -2.24
C ASN A 475 -5.02 12.26 -2.50
N LEU A 476 -5.22 13.15 -1.53
CA LEU A 476 -4.75 14.54 -1.51
C LEU A 476 -4.51 14.97 -0.04
N GLN A 477 -3.75 14.21 0.73
CA GLN A 477 -3.48 14.45 2.15
C GLN A 477 -2.00 14.45 2.57
N GLY A 478 -1.08 14.01 1.70
CA GLY A 478 0.33 13.78 2.06
C GLY A 478 0.53 12.58 3.02
N PRO A 479 1.75 12.36 3.55
CA PRO A 479 3.01 13.04 3.24
C PRO A 479 3.55 12.66 1.86
N ILE A 480 4.77 13.07 1.53
CA ILE A 480 5.39 12.92 0.19
C ILE A 480 5.14 11.53 -0.43
N ASP A 481 5.29 10.48 0.37
CA ASP A 481 5.15 9.09 -0.09
C ASP A 481 3.75 8.71 -0.60
N ASP A 482 2.69 9.45 -0.25
CA ASP A 482 1.32 9.18 -0.76
C ASP A 482 1.21 9.38 -2.27
N ALA A 483 2.04 10.26 -2.86
CA ALA A 483 2.03 10.53 -4.29
C ALA A 483 2.35 9.30 -5.14
N PHE A 484 3.00 8.28 -4.57
CA PHE A 484 3.45 7.08 -5.29
C PHE A 484 2.49 5.89 -5.15
N MET A 485 1.30 6.10 -4.58
CA MET A 485 0.21 5.11 -4.55
C MET A 485 -0.76 5.23 -5.74
N GLU A 486 -0.65 6.34 -6.48
CA GLU A 486 -1.45 6.72 -7.65
C GLU A 486 -0.53 6.88 -8.88
N PRO A 487 -1.08 6.96 -10.11
CA PRO A 487 -0.28 7.21 -11.30
C PRO A 487 0.58 8.49 -11.14
N PHE A 488 1.87 8.41 -11.46
CA PHE A 488 2.80 9.54 -11.39
C PHE A 488 3.75 9.59 -12.58
N VAL A 489 4.39 10.74 -12.78
CA VAL A 489 5.49 10.91 -13.75
C VAL A 489 6.58 11.81 -13.18
N CYS A 490 7.83 11.38 -13.27
CA CYS A 490 8.99 12.19 -12.94
C CYS A 490 9.33 13.11 -14.11
N VAL A 491 9.41 14.41 -13.83
CA VAL A 491 9.68 15.46 -14.80
C VAL A 491 11.06 16.03 -14.52
N LYS A 492 11.99 15.77 -15.43
CA LYS A 492 13.38 16.24 -15.36
C LYS A 492 13.51 17.59 -16.06
N GLY A 493 14.13 18.56 -15.40
CA GLY A 493 14.44 19.86 -15.99
C GLY A 493 15.49 19.79 -17.12
N THR A 494 15.31 20.60 -18.17
CA THR A 494 16.23 20.73 -19.31
C THR A 494 16.82 22.13 -19.50
N GLY A 495 16.49 23.08 -18.61
CA GLY A 495 16.97 24.46 -18.61
C GLY A 495 18.33 24.65 -17.92
N THR A 496 18.65 25.90 -17.60
CA THR A 496 19.89 26.27 -16.90
C THR A 496 19.61 26.40 -15.41
N PRO A 497 20.16 25.53 -14.56
CA PRO A 497 19.88 25.56 -13.13
C PRO A 497 20.38 26.85 -12.48
N PHE A 498 19.65 27.30 -11.46
CA PHE A 498 20.12 28.34 -10.56
C PHE A 498 21.40 27.93 -9.83
N SER A 499 21.46 26.67 -9.39
CA SER A 499 22.61 26.10 -8.69
C SER A 499 23.06 24.80 -9.35
N PRO A 500 24.28 24.74 -9.94
CA PRO A 500 24.82 23.50 -10.48
C PRO A 500 24.95 22.39 -9.43
N ALA A 501 25.23 22.75 -8.17
CA ALA A 501 25.33 21.79 -7.07
C ALA A 501 23.97 21.18 -6.72
N HIS A 502 22.92 22.01 -6.65
CA HIS A 502 21.54 21.56 -6.47
C HIS A 502 21.09 20.64 -7.60
N GLN A 503 21.35 21.03 -8.85
CA GLN A 503 20.99 20.21 -10.01
C GLN A 503 21.64 18.83 -9.95
N ALA A 504 22.92 18.75 -9.57
CA ALA A 504 23.61 17.48 -9.42
C ALA A 504 23.03 16.61 -8.30
N TRP A 505 22.60 17.21 -7.18
CA TRP A 505 21.88 16.50 -6.12
C TRP A 505 20.50 16.01 -6.60
N ALA A 506 19.71 16.85 -7.27
CA ALA A 506 18.39 16.49 -7.78
C ALA A 506 18.46 15.33 -8.80
N ASP A 507 19.44 15.36 -9.72
CA ASP A 507 19.71 14.27 -10.67
C ASP A 507 20.12 12.97 -9.95
N TRP A 508 20.95 13.09 -8.90
CA TRP A 508 21.32 11.95 -8.07
C TRP A 508 20.10 11.36 -7.33
N THR A 509 19.24 12.20 -6.78
CA THR A 509 18.01 11.79 -6.07
C THR A 509 17.04 11.08 -7.02
N LEU A 510 16.82 11.60 -8.23
CA LEU A 510 16.03 10.93 -9.27
C LEU A 510 16.64 9.57 -9.64
N ALA A 511 17.96 9.51 -9.82
CA ALA A 511 18.66 8.26 -10.13
C ALA A 511 18.55 7.23 -8.99
N ARG A 512 18.66 7.66 -7.72
CA ARG A 512 18.43 6.80 -6.55
C ARG A 512 17.00 6.27 -6.55
N PHE A 513 16.01 7.15 -6.68
CA PHE A 513 14.60 6.75 -6.70
C PHE A 513 14.32 5.73 -7.81
N SER A 514 14.84 5.95 -9.01
CA SER A 514 14.73 5.01 -10.13
C SER A 514 15.29 3.64 -9.79
N ARG A 515 16.52 3.56 -9.25
CA ARG A 515 17.16 2.29 -8.87
C ARG A 515 16.41 1.57 -7.75
N GLU A 516 16.00 2.30 -6.72
CA GLU A 516 15.32 1.72 -5.56
C GLU A 516 13.93 1.23 -5.91
N PHE A 517 13.17 1.97 -6.70
CA PHE A 517 11.85 1.56 -7.16
C PHE A 517 11.92 0.33 -8.09
N ASP A 518 12.91 0.28 -9.00
CA ASP A 518 13.20 -0.88 -9.86
C ASP A 518 13.51 -2.15 -9.06
N LYS A 519 14.40 -2.02 -8.06
CA LYS A 519 14.84 -3.14 -7.23
C LYS A 519 13.78 -3.63 -6.24
N TRP A 520 13.21 -2.71 -5.48
CA TRP A 520 12.44 -3.02 -4.26
C TRP A 520 10.94 -2.94 -4.46
N LEU A 521 10.47 -2.13 -5.41
CA LEU A 521 9.06 -2.03 -5.78
C LEU A 521 8.77 -2.66 -7.14
N ARG A 522 9.74 -3.36 -7.74
CA ARG A 522 9.58 -4.23 -8.92
C ARG A 522 8.88 -3.53 -10.08
N GLY A 523 9.17 -2.26 -10.32
CA GLY A 523 8.54 -1.43 -11.35
C GLY A 523 9.51 -0.38 -11.89
N ARG A 524 9.19 0.31 -12.98
CA ARG A 524 10.04 1.40 -13.49
C ARG A 524 9.31 2.72 -13.35
N ILE A 525 9.96 3.71 -12.77
CA ILE A 525 9.38 5.06 -12.70
C ILE A 525 9.28 5.68 -14.11
N PRO A 526 8.15 6.27 -14.50
CA PRO A 526 8.06 7.05 -15.73
C PRO A 526 8.90 8.32 -15.59
N VAL A 527 9.79 8.59 -16.54
CA VAL A 527 10.61 9.81 -16.57
C VAL A 527 10.46 10.50 -17.92
N ILE A 528 10.18 11.80 -17.90
CA ILE A 528 10.13 12.66 -19.09
C ILE A 528 10.91 13.94 -18.85
N ASP A 529 11.35 14.57 -19.94
CA ASP A 529 11.84 15.94 -19.91
C ASP A 529 10.66 16.91 -19.73
N ASP A 530 10.89 18.01 -19.03
CA ASP A 530 9.91 19.08 -18.78
C ASP A 530 9.19 19.57 -20.04
N LYS A 531 9.93 19.77 -21.14
CA LYS A 531 9.38 20.17 -22.45
C LYS A 531 8.49 19.14 -23.13
N ARG A 532 8.45 17.90 -22.61
CA ARG A 532 7.61 16.81 -23.14
C ARG A 532 6.37 16.54 -22.29
N LEU A 533 6.18 17.27 -21.18
CA LEU A 533 4.98 17.15 -20.35
C LEU A 533 3.74 17.53 -21.15
N THR A 534 2.74 16.65 -21.16
CA THR A 534 1.49 16.87 -21.90
C THR A 534 0.35 17.26 -20.95
N LYS A 535 -0.74 17.79 -21.50
CA LYS A 535 -1.98 18.02 -20.73
C LYS A 535 -2.54 16.73 -20.15
N ASP A 536 -2.40 15.61 -20.85
CA ASP A 536 -2.86 14.30 -20.36
C ASP A 536 -2.09 13.88 -19.09
N ASP A 537 -0.78 14.08 -19.08
CA ASP A 537 0.04 13.82 -17.89
C ASP A 537 -0.44 14.66 -16.69
N VAL A 538 -0.69 15.96 -16.89
CA VAL A 538 -1.19 16.87 -15.83
C VAL A 538 -2.57 16.46 -15.31
N GLN A 539 -3.45 15.97 -16.19
CA GLN A 539 -4.80 15.54 -15.80
C GLN A 539 -4.78 14.23 -15.03
N ASN A 540 -3.97 13.26 -15.47
CA ASN A 540 -4.09 11.88 -15.02
C ASN A 540 -3.02 11.46 -14.00
N ARG A 541 -1.94 12.23 -13.81
CA ARG A 541 -0.79 11.83 -12.99
C ARG A 541 -0.38 12.89 -11.97
N ASN A 542 0.18 12.41 -10.87
CA ASN A 542 0.98 13.25 -9.98
C ASN A 542 2.29 13.64 -10.69
N LEU A 543 2.73 14.89 -10.52
CA LEU A 543 3.93 15.41 -11.16
C LEU A 543 5.09 15.45 -10.16
N ILE A 544 6.17 14.71 -10.42
CA ILE A 544 7.35 14.65 -9.55
C ILE A 544 8.47 15.46 -10.22
N LEU A 545 8.63 16.72 -9.83
CA LEU A 545 9.51 17.69 -10.48
C LEU A 545 10.91 17.64 -9.87
N PHE A 546 11.93 17.43 -10.71
CA PHE A 546 13.34 17.43 -10.30
C PHE A 546 14.10 18.61 -10.92
N GLY A 547 14.91 19.29 -10.10
CA GLY A 547 15.67 20.48 -10.45
C GLY A 547 15.27 21.69 -9.59
N ASP A 548 15.58 22.88 -10.11
CA ASP A 548 15.19 24.18 -9.55
C ASP A 548 14.38 24.96 -10.61
N PRO A 549 13.78 26.13 -10.27
CA PRO A 549 13.00 26.90 -11.25
C PRO A 549 13.82 27.37 -12.48
N GLY A 550 15.15 27.41 -12.41
CA GLY A 550 15.99 27.68 -13.58
C GLY A 550 16.11 26.49 -14.53
N SER A 551 16.23 25.27 -13.98
CA SER A 551 16.39 24.06 -14.78
C SER A 551 15.08 23.40 -15.19
N ASN A 552 14.01 23.50 -14.40
CA ASN A 552 12.75 22.82 -14.66
C ASN A 552 11.63 23.83 -14.95
N SER A 553 11.25 23.96 -16.23
CA SER A 553 10.23 24.91 -16.69
C SER A 553 8.86 24.70 -16.05
N VAL A 554 8.49 23.45 -15.76
CA VAL A 554 7.21 23.15 -15.08
C VAL A 554 7.25 23.62 -13.63
N LEU A 555 8.39 23.47 -12.95
CA LEU A 555 8.56 24.01 -11.60
C LEU A 555 8.51 25.55 -11.61
N ALA A 556 9.15 26.18 -12.60
CA ALA A 556 9.09 27.63 -12.80
C ALA A 556 7.65 28.15 -12.95
N ASP A 557 6.79 27.43 -13.68
CA ASP A 557 5.39 27.81 -13.92
C ASP A 557 4.49 27.70 -12.67
N VAL A 558 4.90 26.93 -11.66
CA VAL A 558 4.08 26.65 -10.48
C VAL A 558 4.65 27.22 -9.18
N ILE A 559 5.93 27.59 -9.14
CA ILE A 559 6.65 27.97 -7.90
C ILE A 559 5.96 29.07 -7.11
N ASP A 560 5.43 30.10 -7.77
CA ASP A 560 4.74 31.25 -7.12
C ASP A 560 3.42 30.86 -6.43
N ARG A 561 2.95 29.62 -6.63
CA ARG A 561 1.73 29.06 -6.01
C ARG A 561 2.06 27.93 -5.02
N LEU A 562 3.34 27.71 -4.74
CA LEU A 562 3.82 26.79 -3.72
C LEU A 562 4.23 27.57 -2.46
N PRO A 563 4.25 26.96 -1.27
CA PRO A 563 4.63 27.63 -0.02
C PRO A 563 6.16 27.78 0.12
N ILE A 564 6.86 28.05 -0.97
CA ILE A 564 8.32 28.22 -1.05
C ILE A 564 8.65 29.39 -1.98
N GLU A 565 9.57 30.24 -1.56
CA GLU A 565 10.18 31.23 -2.44
C GLU A 565 11.55 30.71 -2.88
N TRP A 566 11.82 30.67 -4.18
CA TRP A 566 13.07 30.11 -4.70
C TRP A 566 13.67 31.01 -5.77
N THR A 567 14.80 31.61 -5.43
CA THR A 567 15.57 32.50 -6.29
C THR A 567 16.97 31.94 -6.55
N PRO A 568 17.76 32.53 -7.47
CA PRO A 568 19.14 32.10 -7.67
C PRO A 568 20.04 32.22 -6.43
N THR A 569 19.71 33.12 -5.49
CA THR A 569 20.54 33.40 -4.32
C THR A 569 20.02 32.78 -3.03
N GLY A 570 18.84 32.16 -3.03
CA GLY A 570 18.25 31.64 -1.80
C GLY A 570 16.96 30.85 -2.00
N ILE A 571 16.76 29.85 -1.14
CA ILE A 571 15.49 29.16 -0.94
C ILE A 571 14.90 29.65 0.37
N THR A 572 13.79 30.38 0.33
CA THR A 572 13.13 30.92 1.53
C THR A 572 11.88 30.13 1.85
N LEU A 573 11.83 29.63 3.08
CA LEU A 573 10.76 28.79 3.60
C LEU A 573 10.65 28.98 5.11
N ASN A 574 9.42 29.15 5.61
CA ASN A 574 9.13 29.32 7.03
C ASN A 574 9.97 30.42 7.72
N GLY A 575 10.19 31.54 7.02
CA GLY A 575 10.98 32.67 7.52
C GLY A 575 12.50 32.47 7.57
N ALA A 576 13.00 31.30 7.15
CA ALA A 576 14.43 31.02 7.00
C ALA A 576 14.84 30.99 5.53
N THR A 577 16.08 31.38 5.24
CA THR A 577 16.66 31.34 3.89
C THR A 577 17.85 30.39 3.88
N TYR A 578 17.88 29.47 2.91
CA TYR A 578 18.89 28.45 2.75
C TYR A 578 19.70 28.68 1.47
N ASP A 579 20.97 28.28 1.49
CA ASP A 579 21.87 28.38 0.34
C ASP A 579 21.56 27.26 -0.68
N PRO A 580 21.14 27.59 -1.92
CA PRO A 580 20.84 26.60 -2.94
C PRO A 580 22.05 25.76 -3.37
N SER A 581 23.29 26.13 -3.00
CA SER A 581 24.48 25.34 -3.31
C SER A 581 24.70 24.16 -2.34
N THR A 582 24.05 24.20 -1.18
CA THR A 582 24.20 23.19 -0.11
C THR A 582 22.87 22.62 0.40
N HIS A 583 21.74 23.25 0.06
CA HIS A 583 20.42 22.85 0.52
C HIS A 583 19.43 22.65 -0.64
N GLY A 584 18.58 21.63 -0.50
CA GLY A 584 17.47 21.35 -1.39
C GLY A 584 16.15 21.23 -0.62
N VAL A 585 15.04 21.36 -1.33
CA VAL A 585 13.69 21.22 -0.75
C VAL A 585 12.99 20.00 -1.34
N ALA A 586 12.47 19.17 -0.45
CA ALA A 586 11.49 18.14 -0.77
C ALA A 586 10.09 18.63 -0.34
N LEU A 587 9.10 18.56 -1.21
CA LEU A 587 7.74 19.07 -0.97
C LEU A 587 6.71 18.18 -1.65
N ILE A 588 5.54 18.00 -1.04
CA ILE A 588 4.30 17.59 -1.71
C ILE A 588 3.24 18.68 -1.51
N TYR A 589 2.51 19.01 -2.57
CA TYR A 589 1.45 20.03 -2.54
C TYR A 589 0.37 19.72 -3.58
N PRO A 590 -0.88 20.21 -3.43
CA PRO A 590 -1.85 20.21 -4.52
C PRO A 590 -1.26 20.89 -5.76
N ASN A 591 -1.31 20.21 -6.90
CA ASN A 591 -0.71 20.68 -8.14
C ASN A 591 -1.45 21.95 -8.63
N PRO A 592 -0.77 23.11 -8.76
CA PRO A 592 -1.43 24.33 -9.23
C PRO A 592 -1.97 24.25 -10.67
N LEU A 593 -1.58 23.25 -11.46
CA LEU A 593 -2.11 22.99 -12.81
C LEU A 593 -3.31 22.02 -12.79
N ASN A 594 -3.48 21.27 -11.71
CA ASN A 594 -4.63 20.38 -11.47
C ASN A 594 -4.74 20.08 -9.96
N PRO A 595 -5.56 20.83 -9.22
CA PRO A 595 -5.67 20.71 -7.76
C PRO A 595 -6.08 19.33 -7.21
N ARG A 596 -6.58 18.44 -8.07
CA ARG A 596 -6.93 17.05 -7.71
C ARG A 596 -5.74 16.09 -7.74
N LYS A 597 -4.56 16.57 -8.11
CA LYS A 597 -3.30 15.79 -8.21
C LYS A 597 -2.23 16.46 -7.37
N TYR A 598 -1.14 15.73 -7.11
CA TYR A 598 0.03 16.30 -6.45
C TYR A 598 1.04 16.87 -7.43
N VAL A 599 1.74 17.90 -6.96
CA VAL A 599 3.12 18.17 -7.34
C VAL A 599 4.03 17.73 -6.19
N VAL A 600 5.10 17.03 -6.52
CA VAL A 600 6.19 16.69 -5.60
C VAL A 600 7.48 17.32 -6.13
N VAL A 601 8.28 17.92 -5.27
CA VAL A 601 9.55 18.57 -5.65
C VAL A 601 10.72 17.78 -5.09
N ASN A 602 11.72 17.48 -5.93
CA ASN A 602 13.01 16.84 -5.62
C ASN A 602 12.96 15.64 -4.67
N SER A 603 11.92 14.80 -4.77
CA SER A 603 11.77 13.64 -3.89
C SER A 603 11.18 12.42 -4.61
N GLY A 604 11.62 11.24 -4.18
CA GLY A 604 10.96 9.97 -4.44
C GLY A 604 10.28 9.47 -3.16
N HIS A 605 10.26 8.15 -2.95
CA HIS A 605 10.02 7.65 -1.59
C HIS A 605 11.07 8.20 -0.64
N THR A 606 10.65 8.49 0.58
CA THR A 606 11.48 9.14 1.59
C THR A 606 12.26 8.13 2.45
N PHE A 607 11.84 6.86 2.41
CA PHE A 607 12.62 5.72 2.90
C PHE A 607 13.48 5.13 1.76
N HIS A 608 14.64 4.57 2.13
CA HIS A 608 15.67 4.17 1.16
C HIS A 608 16.08 2.70 1.31
N GLU A 609 17.05 2.26 0.51
CA GLU A 609 17.52 0.88 0.46
C GLU A 609 17.79 0.26 1.85
N LYS A 610 18.30 1.04 2.81
CA LYS A 610 18.53 0.57 4.19
C LYS A 610 17.23 0.10 4.86
N ASP A 611 16.12 0.78 4.60
CA ASP A 611 14.80 0.50 5.17
C ASP A 611 14.17 -0.73 4.52
N PHE A 612 14.29 -0.88 3.19
CA PHE A 612 13.87 -2.08 2.47
C PHE A 612 14.61 -3.35 2.93
N LYS A 613 15.90 -3.23 3.19
CA LYS A 613 16.72 -4.33 3.73
C LYS A 613 16.41 -4.62 5.20
N ALA A 614 16.03 -3.61 5.97
CA ALA A 614 15.60 -3.73 7.37
C ALA A 614 14.23 -4.40 7.48
N SER A 615 13.61 -4.36 8.66
CA SER A 615 12.23 -4.81 8.85
C SER A 615 11.24 -3.98 8.01
N ASN A 616 10.16 -4.59 7.52
CA ASN A 616 9.12 -3.86 6.78
C ASN A 616 8.39 -2.81 7.63
N SER A 617 8.48 -2.89 8.95
CA SER A 617 7.99 -1.83 9.83
C SER A 617 8.78 -0.51 9.67
N TRP A 618 9.97 -0.52 9.05
CA TRP A 618 10.72 0.69 8.68
C TRP A 618 10.22 1.32 7.37
N LEU A 619 9.21 0.77 6.72
CA LEU A 619 8.61 1.37 5.52
C LEU A 619 7.50 2.33 5.93
N PHE A 620 7.90 3.52 6.38
CA PHE A 620 7.03 4.65 6.70
C PHE A 620 7.72 5.96 6.31
N PRO A 621 6.96 7.07 6.18
CA PRO A 621 7.52 8.35 5.74
C PRO A 621 8.67 8.84 6.63
N ARG A 622 9.79 9.20 6.01
CA ARG A 622 10.97 9.81 6.66
C ARG A 622 10.92 11.32 6.67
N LEU A 623 10.23 11.90 5.69
CA LEU A 623 9.96 13.33 5.61
C LEU A 623 8.46 13.59 5.86
N GLY A 624 8.12 14.83 6.15
CA GLY A 624 6.74 15.28 6.27
C GLY A 624 6.12 15.59 4.90
N ASP A 625 5.27 16.62 4.86
CA ASP A 625 4.79 17.15 3.59
C ASP A 625 5.85 18.05 2.94
N ILE A 626 6.74 18.63 3.75
CA ILE A 626 7.80 19.52 3.30
C ILE A 626 9.04 19.33 4.17
N ALA A 627 10.22 19.41 3.56
CA ALA A 627 11.50 19.28 4.23
C ALA A 627 12.59 20.07 3.51
N VAL A 628 13.54 20.59 4.30
CA VAL A 628 14.82 21.12 3.82
C VAL A 628 15.91 20.10 4.15
N GLN A 629 16.67 19.74 3.13
CA GLN A 629 17.78 18.80 3.24
C GLN A 629 19.08 19.50 2.91
N GLU A 630 20.00 19.52 3.87
CA GLU A 630 21.41 19.81 3.60
C GLU A 630 22.00 18.61 2.87
N PHE A 631 22.72 18.85 1.78
CA PHE A 631 23.37 17.81 0.99
C PHE A 631 24.87 18.05 0.85
N GLU A 632 25.65 16.98 0.92
CA GLU A 632 27.09 17.03 0.71
C GLU A 632 27.52 15.92 -0.24
N LYS A 633 28.22 16.30 -1.32
CA LYS A 633 28.73 15.36 -2.31
C LYS A 633 29.94 14.62 -1.76
N GLN A 634 29.83 13.30 -1.74
CA GLN A 634 30.88 12.39 -1.28
C GLN A 634 31.89 12.09 -2.39
N LYS A 635 33.06 11.57 -2.00
CA LYS A 635 34.17 11.23 -2.94
C LYS A 635 33.79 10.19 -3.99
N ASP A 636 32.86 9.29 -3.66
CA ASP A 636 32.35 8.26 -4.58
C ASP A 636 31.23 8.77 -5.50
N GLY A 637 30.88 10.06 -5.41
CA GLY A 637 29.82 10.69 -6.18
C GLY A 637 28.41 10.50 -5.60
N SER A 638 28.27 9.80 -4.46
CA SER A 638 27.03 9.78 -3.70
C SER A 638 26.82 11.08 -2.92
N TYR A 639 25.64 11.24 -2.31
CA TYR A 639 25.34 12.37 -1.44
C TYR A 639 24.96 11.87 -0.05
N THR A 640 25.46 12.55 0.97
CA THR A 640 24.86 12.53 2.31
C THR A 640 23.76 13.57 2.35
N GLU A 641 22.67 13.24 3.04
CA GLU A 641 21.52 14.12 3.21
C GLU A 641 21.17 14.20 4.69
N THR A 642 21.11 15.42 5.21
CA THR A 642 20.69 15.71 6.59
C THR A 642 19.42 16.54 6.55
N THR A 643 18.34 16.04 7.14
CA THR A 643 17.10 16.83 7.29
C THR A 643 17.32 17.89 8.37
N VAL A 644 17.46 19.14 7.96
CA VAL A 644 17.66 20.27 8.89
C VAL A 644 16.33 20.84 9.39
N TRP A 645 15.26 20.67 8.61
CA TRP A 645 13.91 21.05 8.97
C TRP A 645 12.90 20.21 8.17
N ALA A 646 11.78 19.81 8.78
CA ALA A 646 10.69 19.12 8.10
C ALA A 646 9.39 19.21 8.92
N GLU A 647 8.27 19.38 8.22
CA GLU A 647 6.96 19.58 8.84
C GLU A 647 5.81 18.99 8.00
N LEU A 648 4.65 18.86 8.64
CA LEU A 648 3.37 18.49 8.03
C LEU A 648 2.46 19.73 7.96
N PHE A 649 1.87 19.97 6.80
CA PHE A 649 0.81 20.96 6.65
C PHE A 649 -0.44 20.53 7.42
N ASP A 650 -1.21 21.52 7.86
CA ASP A 650 -2.55 21.34 8.42
C ASP A 650 -3.56 20.83 7.37
N SER A 651 -4.82 20.68 7.78
CA SER A 651 -5.91 20.23 6.91
C SER A 651 -6.21 21.18 5.75
N SER A 652 -5.70 22.42 5.76
CA SER A 652 -5.85 23.44 4.71
C SER A 652 -4.55 23.69 3.93
N TRP A 653 -3.60 22.74 3.98
CA TRP A 653 -2.30 22.85 3.30
C TRP A 653 -1.47 24.08 3.72
N LYS A 654 -1.60 24.53 4.98
CA LYS A 654 -0.81 25.62 5.55
C LYS A 654 0.20 25.11 6.55
N LEU A 655 1.33 25.80 6.66
CA LEU A 655 2.30 25.52 7.70
C LEU A 655 1.68 25.82 9.07
N PRO A 656 1.91 24.97 10.08
CA PRO A 656 1.54 25.29 11.46
C PRO A 656 2.15 26.64 11.89
N LYS A 657 1.39 27.42 12.65
CA LYS A 657 1.84 28.72 13.18
C LYS A 657 2.85 28.59 14.30
#